data_AF-A0A401YZ05-F1
#
_entry.id   AF-A0A401YZ05-F1
#
_cell.length_a   1.000
_cell.length_b   1.000
_cell.length_c   1.000
_cell.angle_alpha   90.00
_cell.angle_beta   90.00
_cell.angle_gamma   90.00
#
_symmetry.space_group_name_H-M   'P 1'
#
loop_
_entity.id
_entity.type
_entity.pdbx_description
1 polymer ?
#
loop_
_entity_poly.entity_id
_entity_poly.type
_entity_poly.pdbx_seq_one_letter_code
_entity_poly.pdbx_strand_id
1 'polypeptide(L)'
;MSEGEIGRILNDRYRLSRSLGRGGMGEVWLAVDTALGREVAIKELLLPKSLDAGSQRSWLERSKREAIAAARIRHENVVTVHDVFEEDGLPWIVMELVISRSLADVIRAEGRLDHAEAARIGLDVLRALRAAHAKGVLHRDVKPANVLLGMDGRVVLTDFGIATFVDAPQVTQFGELLGTPGYLAPERAEQFARARPSVLTDDANGDHTLADRPDVLDPASDLWSLGATLYEMVEGLAPFNRASPVEVVDAVVNAPPAPPRHAGPLESVIMGLLRKDPTRRLDAKETDALLTRVVQDSVPVTWGGDPLPRRDERAERDEDVDATFAGEPPADEPPARPARRSRWWRRTRIALPAALAFLLVAVGVSWLAVENNRAEGGTHEADPLANLRKNSPTYREMVARGRVIIGVKPDQPGWSVRTGDQAYQGFDDDVALMIAEDLGFKDRVTFMDVETQNREYRITSGQVDLVVASYTINAARAQKVSFAGPYYIAGQDFLVRTDDPDVNGPEDLARSSVCVVRESTSALRIRGEFPTMRVEERGKYSECVDELLAGRVRGVSTDDAILSGFVVQHPGALRILGRPFSDEPYGVGLSKGDMALAEAVCGALNRHIANGDWQRAYDARLRPLGLPQPRAPQCRVNE
;
A
#
# COMPACT_ATOMS: atom_id res chain seq x y z
N MET A 1 -11.17 22.13 -7.87
CA MET A 1 -11.26 22.87 -9.14
C MET A 1 -10.38 24.11 -9.00
N SER A 2 -9.36 24.31 -9.84
CA SER A 2 -8.65 25.59 -9.95
C SER A 2 -9.39 26.44 -10.99
N GLU A 3 -10.36 27.25 -10.57
CA GLU A 3 -11.13 28.15 -11.46
C GLU A 3 -10.25 29.19 -12.21
N GLY A 4 -8.95 29.31 -11.88
CA GLY A 4 -8.04 30.31 -12.43
C GLY A 4 -7.41 29.98 -13.79
N GLU A 5 -7.57 28.77 -14.34
CA GLU A 5 -6.85 28.35 -15.56
C GLU A 5 -7.71 28.35 -16.84
N ILE A 6 -9.03 28.39 -16.71
CA ILE A 6 -9.95 28.43 -17.86
C ILE A 6 -9.78 29.76 -18.61
N GLY A 7 -9.54 29.68 -19.92
CA GLY A 7 -9.30 30.86 -20.76
C GLY A 7 -7.85 31.35 -20.75
N ARG A 8 -6.97 30.75 -19.94
CA ARG A 8 -5.52 31.02 -19.99
C ARG A 8 -5.00 30.72 -21.40
N ILE A 9 -4.17 31.61 -21.94
CA ILE A 9 -3.49 31.42 -23.22
C ILE A 9 -2.05 31.00 -22.89
N LEU A 10 -1.65 29.83 -23.38
CA LEU A 10 -0.30 29.29 -23.26
C LEU A 10 0.46 29.48 -24.56
N ASN A 11 1.76 29.80 -24.47
CA ASN A 11 2.64 30.00 -25.63
C ASN A 11 2.03 30.91 -26.71
N ASP A 12 1.30 31.96 -26.28
CA ASP A 12 0.55 32.92 -27.10
C ASP A 12 -0.40 32.30 -28.16
N ARG A 13 -0.79 31.03 -28.00
CA ARG A 13 -1.47 30.25 -29.06
C ARG A 13 -2.54 29.30 -28.56
N TYR A 14 -2.36 28.71 -27.39
CA TYR A 14 -3.24 27.64 -26.93
C TYR A 14 -4.15 28.15 -25.82
N ARG A 15 -5.44 28.31 -26.11
CA ARG A 15 -6.41 28.76 -25.12
C ARG A 15 -7.01 27.56 -24.40
N LEU A 16 -6.76 27.44 -23.09
CA LEU A 16 -7.35 26.40 -22.25
C LEU A 16 -8.86 26.58 -22.13
N SER A 17 -9.60 25.48 -22.21
CA SER A 17 -11.07 25.45 -22.15
C SER A 17 -11.56 24.73 -20.90
N ARG A 18 -11.29 23.42 -20.76
CA ARG A 18 -11.69 22.63 -19.59
C ARG A 18 -10.73 21.48 -19.33
N SER A 19 -10.63 21.04 -18.08
CA SER A 19 -9.90 19.82 -17.74
C SER A 19 -10.60 18.58 -18.33
N LEU A 20 -9.83 17.68 -18.91
CA LEU A 20 -10.24 16.36 -19.41
C LEU A 20 -9.98 15.26 -18.39
N GLY A 21 -8.96 15.43 -17.54
CA GLY A 21 -8.61 14.48 -16.50
C GLY A 21 -7.32 14.86 -15.78
N ARG A 22 -7.17 14.39 -14.54
CA ARG A 22 -6.01 14.64 -13.69
C ARG A 22 -5.48 13.33 -13.12
N GLY A 23 -4.16 13.16 -13.15
CA GLY A 23 -3.45 11.99 -12.62
C GLY A 23 -2.21 12.38 -11.82
N GLY A 24 -1.47 11.39 -11.33
CA GLY A 24 -0.27 11.60 -10.49
C GLY A 24 0.88 12.34 -11.19
N MET A 25 0.85 12.46 -12.51
CA MET A 25 1.91 13.05 -13.34
C MET A 25 1.51 14.35 -14.02
N GLY A 26 0.28 14.83 -13.78
CA GLY A 26 -0.20 16.04 -14.43
C GLY A 26 -1.69 16.12 -14.68
N GLU A 27 -2.08 17.19 -15.35
CA GLU A 27 -3.45 17.48 -15.75
C GLU A 27 -3.54 17.60 -17.27
N VAL A 28 -4.59 17.02 -17.86
CA VAL A 28 -4.85 17.06 -19.29
C VAL A 28 -6.02 18.00 -19.54
N TRP A 29 -5.84 18.95 -20.43
CA TRP A 29 -6.78 20.01 -20.74
C TRP A 29 -7.26 19.90 -22.18
N LEU A 30 -8.54 20.18 -22.41
CA LEU A 30 -9.06 20.58 -23.72
C LEU A 30 -8.64 22.03 -23.95
N ALA A 31 -8.03 22.29 -25.11
CA ALA A 31 -7.64 23.63 -25.51
C ALA A 31 -7.94 23.87 -26.99
N VAL A 32 -7.95 25.14 -27.38
CA VAL A 32 -8.07 25.56 -28.78
C VAL A 32 -6.73 26.14 -29.23
N ASP A 33 -6.16 25.57 -30.28
CA ASP A 33 -5.06 26.17 -31.04
C ASP A 33 -5.62 27.35 -31.84
N THR A 34 -5.43 28.58 -31.35
CA THR A 34 -6.04 29.77 -31.93
C THR A 34 -5.43 30.16 -33.28
N ALA A 35 -4.24 29.66 -33.60
CA ALA A 35 -3.60 29.91 -34.89
C ALA A 35 -4.19 29.03 -35.99
N LEU A 36 -4.53 27.77 -35.68
CA LEU A 36 -5.09 26.81 -36.64
C LEU A 36 -6.61 26.64 -36.54
N GLY A 37 -7.25 27.17 -35.49
CA GLY A 37 -8.68 27.06 -35.27
C GLY A 37 -9.16 25.64 -34.97
N ARG A 38 -8.35 24.82 -34.31
CA ARG A 38 -8.66 23.41 -33.99
C ARG A 38 -8.58 23.12 -32.49
N GLU A 39 -9.36 22.16 -32.05
CA GLU A 39 -9.26 21.63 -30.68
C GLU A 39 -8.08 20.66 -30.54
N VAL A 40 -7.43 20.71 -29.38
CA VAL A 40 -6.27 19.88 -29.02
C VAL A 40 -6.40 19.46 -27.56
N ALA A 41 -5.73 18.37 -27.20
CA ALA A 41 -5.48 18.04 -25.80
C ALA A 41 -4.09 18.58 -25.41
N ILE A 42 -3.95 19.13 -24.21
CA ILE A 42 -2.67 19.61 -23.70
C ILE A 42 -2.43 19.00 -22.33
N LYS A 43 -1.29 18.31 -22.18
CA LYS A 43 -0.87 17.76 -20.90
C LYS A 43 0.15 18.68 -20.23
N GLU A 44 -0.22 19.17 -19.06
CA GLU A 44 0.67 19.83 -18.12
C GLU A 44 1.43 18.76 -17.34
N LEU A 45 2.75 18.85 -17.29
CA LEU A 45 3.57 17.95 -16.49
C LEU A 45 3.90 18.61 -15.14
N LEU A 46 3.49 17.94 -14.06
CA LEU A 46 3.73 18.43 -12.69
C LEU A 46 5.01 17.83 -12.11
N LEU A 47 5.78 18.67 -11.41
CA LEU A 47 6.95 18.22 -10.66
C LEU A 47 6.51 17.28 -9.51
N PRO A 48 7.09 16.08 -9.40
CA PRO A 48 6.87 15.24 -8.23
C PRO A 48 7.35 15.96 -6.96
N LYS A 49 6.50 15.99 -5.93
CA LYS A 49 6.74 16.75 -4.68
C LYS A 49 7.97 16.27 -3.89
N SER A 50 8.45 15.06 -4.15
CA SER A 50 9.55 14.39 -3.43
C SER A 50 10.95 14.63 -3.99
N LEU A 51 11.10 15.39 -5.08
CA LEU A 51 12.40 15.62 -5.71
C LEU A 51 13.11 16.85 -5.12
N ASP A 52 14.41 16.70 -4.82
CA ASP A 52 15.31 17.81 -4.53
C ASP A 52 15.52 18.71 -5.76
N ALA A 53 16.01 19.93 -5.55
CA ALA A 53 16.17 20.93 -6.61
C ALA A 53 17.10 20.50 -7.77
N GLY A 54 18.10 19.66 -7.51
CA GLY A 54 18.99 19.10 -8.55
C GLY A 54 18.28 18.03 -9.38
N SER A 55 17.52 17.16 -8.71
CA SER A 55 16.71 16.11 -9.32
C SER A 55 15.54 16.68 -10.14
N GLN A 56 14.96 17.81 -9.72
CA GLN A 56 13.88 18.49 -10.45
C GLN A 56 14.33 18.95 -11.85
N ARG A 57 15.50 19.58 -11.99
CA ARG A 57 16.02 19.99 -13.31
C ARG A 57 16.25 18.80 -14.22
N SER A 58 16.88 17.75 -13.70
CA SER A 58 17.13 16.52 -14.45
C SER A 58 15.84 15.86 -14.93
N TRP A 59 14.78 15.92 -14.12
CA TRP A 59 13.45 15.44 -14.47
C TRP A 59 12.86 16.25 -15.63
N LEU A 60 12.84 17.59 -15.52
CA LEU A 60 12.27 18.47 -16.54
C LEU A 60 12.95 18.29 -17.91
N GLU A 61 14.30 18.30 -17.95
CA GLU A 61 15.07 18.12 -19.18
C GLU A 61 14.80 16.77 -19.84
N ARG A 62 14.67 15.71 -19.04
CA ARG A 62 14.39 14.35 -19.53
C ARG A 62 12.96 14.24 -20.06
N SER A 63 11.97 14.69 -19.30
CA SER A 63 10.56 14.66 -19.71
C SER A 63 10.35 15.42 -21.02
N LYS A 64 11.01 16.58 -21.18
CA LYS A 64 11.02 17.35 -22.44
C LYS A 64 11.63 16.54 -23.59
N ARG A 65 12.78 15.90 -23.37
CA ARG A 65 13.45 15.06 -24.37
C ARG A 65 12.60 13.87 -24.80
N GLU A 66 11.92 13.21 -23.87
CA GLU A 66 11.04 12.06 -24.12
C GLU A 66 9.79 12.49 -24.91
N ALA A 67 9.17 13.61 -24.54
CA ALA A 67 8.04 14.17 -25.28
C ALA A 67 8.42 14.51 -26.74
N ILE A 68 9.59 15.12 -26.95
CA ILE A 68 10.12 15.40 -28.29
C ILE A 68 10.39 14.12 -29.07
N ALA A 69 10.90 13.07 -28.41
CA ALA A 69 11.11 11.78 -29.05
C ALA A 69 9.79 11.14 -29.48
N ALA A 70 8.75 11.18 -28.63
CA ALA A 70 7.41 10.69 -28.93
C ALA A 70 6.77 11.42 -30.13
N ALA A 71 7.03 12.72 -30.29
CA ALA A 71 6.54 13.51 -31.43
C ALA A 71 7.05 13.06 -32.81
N ARG A 72 8.09 12.22 -32.85
CA ARG A 72 8.62 11.64 -34.10
C ARG A 72 7.83 10.41 -34.57
N ILE A 73 6.94 9.89 -33.73
CA ILE A 73 6.13 8.71 -34.03
C ILE A 73 4.88 9.19 -34.78
N ARG A 74 4.67 8.61 -35.97
CA ARG A 74 3.45 8.81 -36.76
C ARG A 74 2.85 7.45 -37.06
N HIS A 75 1.73 7.13 -36.42
CA HIS A 75 1.05 5.85 -36.56
C HIS A 75 -0.42 6.01 -36.18
N GLU A 76 -1.32 5.25 -36.81
CA GLU A 76 -2.76 5.34 -36.51
C GLU A 76 -3.06 4.97 -35.05
N ASN A 77 -2.36 3.99 -34.48
CA ASN A 77 -2.56 3.57 -33.09
C ASN A 77 -1.72 4.35 -32.05
N VAL A 78 -1.09 5.47 -32.41
CA VAL A 78 -0.29 6.30 -31.48
C VAL A 78 -0.87 7.71 -31.46
N VAL A 79 -1.02 8.30 -30.27
CA VAL A 79 -1.48 9.69 -30.16
C VAL A 79 -0.48 10.63 -30.83
N THR A 80 -0.96 11.53 -31.68
CA THR A 80 -0.07 12.47 -32.35
C THR A 80 0.32 13.60 -31.41
N VAL A 81 1.61 13.80 -31.15
CA VAL A 81 2.10 15.02 -30.48
C VAL A 81 2.29 16.12 -31.52
N HIS A 82 1.63 17.25 -31.30
CA HIS A 82 1.63 18.40 -32.21
C HIS A 82 2.69 19.43 -31.87
N ASP A 83 2.95 19.64 -30.57
CA ASP A 83 3.91 20.64 -30.09
C ASP A 83 4.40 20.28 -28.67
N VAL A 84 5.57 20.76 -28.31
CA VAL A 84 6.13 20.64 -26.95
C VAL A 84 6.82 21.97 -26.61
N PHE A 85 6.36 22.63 -25.57
CA PHE A 85 6.90 23.91 -25.13
C PHE A 85 7.04 23.96 -23.61
N GLU A 86 7.61 25.05 -23.11
CA GLU A 86 7.82 25.29 -21.69
C GLU A 86 7.10 26.58 -21.30
N GLU A 87 6.34 26.54 -20.22
CA GLU A 87 5.61 27.66 -19.65
C GLU A 87 5.65 27.52 -18.12
N ASP A 88 5.93 28.59 -17.40
CA ASP A 88 6.18 28.59 -15.95
C ASP A 88 7.26 27.59 -15.48
N GLY A 89 8.24 27.29 -16.35
CA GLY A 89 9.31 26.33 -16.07
C GLY A 89 8.87 24.86 -16.08
N LEU A 90 7.65 24.56 -16.55
CA LEU A 90 7.13 23.22 -16.71
C LEU A 90 6.94 22.87 -18.20
N PRO A 91 7.19 21.62 -18.61
CA PRO A 91 6.92 21.18 -19.97
C PRO A 91 5.42 20.95 -20.19
N TRP A 92 4.91 21.49 -21.30
CA TRP A 92 3.55 21.32 -21.79
C TRP A 92 3.58 20.58 -23.12
N ILE A 93 2.75 19.55 -23.25
CA ILE A 93 2.71 18.67 -24.42
C ILE A 93 1.36 18.83 -25.10
N VAL A 94 1.36 19.38 -26.30
CA VAL A 94 0.16 19.52 -27.14
C VAL A 94 0.01 18.27 -27.98
N MET A 95 -1.15 17.64 -27.91
CA MET A 95 -1.44 16.40 -28.60
C MET A 95 -2.81 16.44 -29.30
N GLU A 96 -3.01 15.48 -30.19
CA GLU A 96 -4.29 15.18 -30.81
C GLU A 96 -5.38 14.96 -29.75
N LEU A 97 -6.51 15.63 -29.91
CA LEU A 97 -7.69 15.36 -29.11
C LEU A 97 -8.41 14.13 -29.65
N VAL A 98 -8.34 13.01 -28.92
CA VAL A 98 -9.08 11.79 -29.25
C VAL A 98 -10.40 11.77 -28.49
N ILE A 99 -11.52 11.74 -29.21
CA ILE A 99 -12.85 11.58 -28.60
C ILE A 99 -13.07 10.10 -28.28
N SER A 100 -12.82 9.73 -27.02
CA SER A 100 -12.70 8.33 -26.60
C SER A 100 -13.12 8.08 -25.16
N ARG A 101 -13.25 6.81 -24.80
CA ARG A 101 -13.15 6.33 -23.40
C ARG A 101 -11.79 5.66 -23.19
N SER A 102 -11.23 5.69 -21.98
CA SER A 102 -10.07 4.86 -21.68
C SER A 102 -10.49 3.38 -21.59
N LEU A 103 -9.59 2.46 -21.94
CA LEU A 103 -9.83 1.02 -21.78
C LEU A 103 -10.06 0.67 -20.30
N ALA A 104 -9.42 1.36 -19.37
CA ALA A 104 -9.70 1.23 -17.93
C ALA A 104 -11.16 1.55 -17.58
N ASP A 105 -11.74 2.60 -18.17
CA ASP A 105 -13.15 2.96 -17.94
C ASP A 105 -14.12 1.98 -18.59
N VAL A 106 -13.72 1.34 -19.69
CA VAL A 106 -14.48 0.26 -20.33
C VAL A 106 -14.48 -0.98 -19.44
N ILE A 107 -13.30 -1.46 -19.00
CA ILE A 107 -13.19 -2.61 -18.08
C ILE A 107 -13.97 -2.36 -16.79
N ARG A 108 -13.89 -1.15 -16.21
CA ARG A 108 -14.62 -0.82 -14.98
C ARG A 108 -16.14 -0.87 -15.16
N ALA A 109 -16.64 -0.47 -16.33
CA ALA A 109 -18.07 -0.43 -16.61
C ALA A 109 -18.63 -1.80 -16.99
N GLU A 110 -17.88 -2.57 -17.77
CA GLU A 110 -18.33 -3.83 -18.38
C GLU A 110 -17.83 -5.07 -17.62
N GLY A 111 -16.90 -4.88 -16.68
CA GLY A 111 -16.26 -5.92 -15.88
C GLY A 111 -15.12 -6.62 -16.62
N ARG A 112 -15.39 -7.12 -17.84
CA ARG A 112 -14.40 -7.76 -18.72
C ARG A 112 -14.84 -7.68 -20.18
N LEU A 113 -13.90 -7.83 -21.10
CA LEU A 113 -14.11 -7.87 -22.54
C LEU A 113 -14.13 -9.32 -23.03
N ASP A 114 -14.77 -9.55 -24.18
CA ASP A 114 -14.67 -10.83 -24.88
C ASP A 114 -13.27 -11.03 -25.50
N HIS A 115 -12.91 -12.28 -25.81
CA HIS A 115 -11.57 -12.62 -26.29
C HIS A 115 -11.25 -12.01 -27.66
N ALA A 116 -12.25 -11.85 -28.53
CA ALA A 116 -12.04 -11.34 -29.87
C ALA A 116 -11.73 -9.85 -29.84
N GLU A 117 -12.48 -9.09 -29.05
CA GLU A 117 -12.27 -7.66 -28.86
C GLU A 117 -10.97 -7.38 -28.10
N ALA A 118 -10.68 -8.15 -27.04
CA ALA A 118 -9.39 -8.06 -26.35
C ALA A 118 -8.20 -8.37 -27.28
N ALA A 119 -8.34 -9.36 -28.19
CA ALA A 119 -7.32 -9.65 -29.20
C ALA A 119 -7.14 -8.52 -30.21
N ARG A 120 -8.25 -7.92 -30.69
CA ARG A 120 -8.25 -6.79 -31.61
C ARG A 120 -7.55 -5.57 -31.01
N ILE A 121 -7.93 -5.21 -29.79
CA ILE A 121 -7.29 -4.10 -29.04
C ILE A 121 -5.81 -4.42 -28.81
N GLY A 122 -5.49 -5.65 -28.42
CA GLY A 122 -4.10 -6.09 -28.22
C GLY A 122 -3.23 -5.95 -29.48
N LEU A 123 -3.77 -6.26 -30.67
CA LEU A 123 -3.07 -6.08 -31.95
C LEU A 123 -2.79 -4.60 -32.23
N ASP A 124 -3.75 -3.73 -31.99
CA ASP A 124 -3.59 -2.30 -32.24
C ASP A 124 -2.57 -1.66 -31.27
N VAL A 125 -2.58 -2.07 -30.00
CA VAL A 125 -1.54 -1.67 -29.04
C VAL A 125 -0.18 -2.21 -29.46
N LEU A 126 -0.08 -3.46 -29.91
CA LEU A 126 1.17 -4.04 -30.40
C LEU A 126 1.71 -3.29 -31.63
N ARG A 127 0.85 -2.88 -32.56
CA ARG A 127 1.23 -2.04 -33.73
C ARG A 127 1.77 -0.69 -33.27
N ALA A 128 1.13 -0.06 -32.29
CA ALA A 128 1.61 1.18 -31.68
C ALA A 128 3.02 1.04 -31.09
N LEU A 129 3.25 -0.03 -30.29
CA LEU A 129 4.54 -0.32 -29.69
C LEU A 129 5.62 -0.57 -30.74
N ARG A 130 5.33 -1.39 -31.77
CA ARG A 130 6.26 -1.63 -32.88
C ARG A 130 6.63 -0.36 -33.62
N ALA A 131 5.67 0.55 -33.85
CA ALA A 131 5.92 1.84 -34.49
C ALA A 131 6.82 2.75 -33.64
N ALA A 132 6.63 2.76 -32.33
CA ALA A 132 7.48 3.49 -31.39
C ALA A 132 8.90 2.89 -31.31
N HIS A 133 9.01 1.58 -31.14
CA HIS A 133 10.29 0.86 -31.06
C HIS A 133 11.12 1.04 -32.33
N ALA A 134 10.49 1.08 -33.50
CA ALA A 134 11.16 1.37 -34.78
C ALA A 134 11.78 2.79 -34.85
N LYS A 135 11.38 3.71 -33.96
CA LYS A 135 11.96 5.04 -33.78
C LYS A 135 12.89 5.14 -32.58
N GLY A 136 13.17 4.02 -31.90
CA GLY A 136 13.98 3.97 -30.68
C GLY A 136 13.25 4.59 -29.47
N VAL A 137 11.92 4.66 -29.50
CA VAL A 137 11.10 5.18 -28.40
C VAL A 137 10.40 4.02 -27.72
N LEU A 138 10.44 4.00 -26.39
CA LEU A 138 9.80 2.98 -25.56
C LEU A 138 8.62 3.62 -24.83
N HIS A 139 7.59 2.82 -24.54
CA HIS A 139 6.42 3.34 -23.84
C HIS A 139 6.60 3.31 -22.32
N ARG A 140 7.04 2.17 -21.77
CA ARG A 140 7.37 1.90 -20.37
C ARG A 140 6.23 2.02 -19.34
N ASP A 141 5.01 2.33 -19.77
CA ASP A 141 3.82 2.47 -18.91
C ASP A 141 2.56 2.02 -19.67
N VAL A 142 2.65 0.88 -20.37
CA VAL A 142 1.49 0.33 -21.08
C VAL A 142 0.51 -0.23 -20.06
N LYS A 143 -0.72 0.30 -20.04
CA LYS A 143 -1.80 -0.12 -19.13
C LYS A 143 -3.16 0.34 -19.68
N PRO A 144 -4.29 -0.23 -19.20
CA PRO A 144 -5.62 0.16 -19.66
C PRO A 144 -5.92 1.66 -19.60
N ALA A 145 -5.37 2.40 -18.63
CA ALA A 145 -5.59 3.85 -18.54
C ALA A 145 -4.94 4.66 -19.68
N ASN A 146 -3.90 4.10 -20.32
CA ASN A 146 -3.15 4.75 -21.40
C ASN A 146 -3.59 4.26 -22.80
N VAL A 147 -4.63 3.41 -22.87
CA VAL A 147 -5.22 2.95 -24.12
C VAL A 147 -6.58 3.63 -24.29
N LEU A 148 -6.71 4.43 -25.33
CA LEU A 148 -7.93 5.17 -25.66
C LEU A 148 -8.70 4.43 -26.75
N LEU A 149 -10.01 4.23 -26.52
CA LEU A 149 -10.94 3.63 -27.45
C LEU A 149 -11.82 4.74 -28.04
N GLY A 150 -11.48 5.13 -29.27
CA GLY A 150 -12.19 6.13 -30.04
C GLY A 150 -13.61 5.69 -30.39
N MET A 151 -14.53 6.64 -30.45
CA MET A 151 -15.93 6.39 -30.84
C MET A 151 -16.07 5.88 -32.29
N ASP A 152 -15.02 6.05 -33.10
CA ASP A 152 -14.88 5.55 -34.46
C ASP A 152 -14.28 4.13 -34.54
N GLY A 153 -14.04 3.49 -33.39
CA GLY A 153 -13.43 2.15 -33.29
C GLY A 153 -11.90 2.16 -33.26
N ARG A 154 -11.26 3.33 -33.38
CA ARG A 154 -9.80 3.47 -33.36
C ARG A 154 -9.27 3.21 -31.94
N VAL A 155 -8.22 2.40 -31.85
CA VAL A 155 -7.48 2.17 -30.60
C VAL A 155 -6.20 3.00 -30.65
N VAL A 156 -5.99 3.88 -29.66
CA VAL A 156 -4.87 4.81 -29.61
C VAL A 156 -4.11 4.67 -28.29
N LEU A 157 -2.81 4.43 -28.38
CA LEU A 157 -1.90 4.41 -27.24
C LEU A 157 -1.37 5.84 -26.97
N THR A 158 -1.48 6.29 -25.73
CA THR A 158 -1.04 7.63 -25.27
C THR A 158 -0.01 7.53 -24.14
N ASP A 159 0.59 8.66 -23.75
CA ASP A 159 1.48 8.78 -22.58
C ASP A 159 2.79 7.97 -22.69
N PHE A 160 3.47 8.08 -23.84
CA PHE A 160 4.79 7.50 -24.06
C PHE A 160 5.84 8.07 -23.11
N GLY A 161 6.46 7.22 -22.31
CA GLY A 161 7.82 7.39 -21.78
C GLY A 161 8.03 8.43 -20.68
N ILE A 162 7.18 9.47 -20.59
CA ILE A 162 7.37 10.68 -19.75
C ILE A 162 7.55 10.38 -18.24
N ALA A 163 7.32 9.14 -17.81
CA ALA A 163 7.11 8.75 -16.42
C ALA A 163 7.97 7.59 -15.90
N THR A 164 8.98 7.10 -16.62
CA THR A 164 9.71 5.90 -16.17
C THR A 164 11.18 6.11 -15.87
N PHE A 165 11.44 6.01 -14.58
CA PHE A 165 12.69 6.20 -13.88
C PHE A 165 13.61 4.99 -14.11
N VAL A 166 14.76 5.23 -14.74
CA VAL A 166 15.90 4.29 -14.76
C VAL A 166 17.08 4.88 -13.96
N ASP A 167 17.21 6.21 -13.87
CA ASP A 167 18.39 6.87 -13.27
C ASP A 167 18.07 8.01 -12.27
N ALA A 168 17.01 7.91 -11.46
CA ALA A 168 16.80 8.86 -10.36
C ALA A 168 17.47 8.34 -9.07
N PRO A 169 18.10 9.21 -8.24
CA PRO A 169 18.51 8.84 -6.89
C PRO A 169 17.34 8.19 -6.16
N GLN A 170 17.63 7.12 -5.44
CA GLN A 170 16.68 6.23 -4.78
C GLN A 170 15.64 7.00 -3.95
N VAL A 171 14.44 7.22 -4.51
CA VAL A 171 13.30 7.65 -3.71
C VAL A 171 12.47 6.40 -3.42
N THR A 172 12.59 5.90 -2.19
CA THR A 172 11.88 4.75 -1.60
C THR A 172 10.35 4.97 -1.45
N GLN A 173 9.74 5.85 -2.24
CA GLN A 173 8.29 6.08 -2.26
C GLN A 173 7.67 5.35 -3.44
N PHE A 174 7.35 4.08 -3.22
CA PHE A 174 6.71 3.16 -4.18
C PHE A 174 5.34 3.63 -4.73
N GLY A 175 4.73 4.69 -4.17
CA GLY A 175 3.35 5.08 -4.46
C GLY A 175 3.14 6.30 -5.38
N GLU A 176 4.01 7.31 -5.35
CA GLU A 176 3.85 8.53 -6.18
C GLU A 176 4.74 8.53 -7.42
N LEU A 177 5.85 7.79 -7.40
CA LEU A 177 6.87 7.85 -8.45
C LEU A 177 6.82 6.66 -9.44
N LEU A 178 6.20 5.53 -9.08
CA LEU A 178 6.43 4.26 -9.79
C LEU A 178 5.36 3.85 -10.83
N GLY A 179 4.36 4.70 -11.11
CA GLY A 179 3.19 4.30 -11.91
C GLY A 179 2.33 3.24 -11.19
N THR A 180 1.54 2.47 -11.93
CA THR A 180 0.71 1.39 -11.35
C THR A 180 1.52 0.07 -11.39
N PRO A 181 1.96 -0.48 -10.25
CA PRO A 181 2.97 -1.56 -10.20
C PRO A 181 2.52 -2.87 -10.85
N GLY A 182 1.22 -3.07 -11.07
CA GLY A 182 0.66 -4.31 -11.64
C GLY A 182 1.03 -4.57 -13.10
N TYR A 183 1.53 -3.57 -13.83
CA TYR A 183 1.97 -3.69 -15.23
C TYR A 183 3.49 -3.62 -15.38
N LEU A 184 4.22 -3.34 -14.29
CA LEU A 184 5.68 -3.22 -14.31
C LEU A 184 6.31 -4.59 -14.64
N ALA A 185 7.29 -4.59 -15.53
CA ALA A 185 8.03 -5.81 -15.88
C ALA A 185 8.99 -6.25 -14.77
N PRO A 186 9.23 -7.57 -14.56
CA PRO A 186 10.08 -8.09 -13.48
C PRO A 186 11.50 -7.55 -13.53
N GLU A 187 12.11 -7.45 -14.71
CA GLU A 187 13.46 -6.90 -14.87
C GLU A 187 13.55 -5.43 -14.43
N ARG A 188 12.48 -4.64 -14.57
CA ARG A 188 12.41 -3.27 -14.08
C ARG A 188 12.12 -3.24 -12.58
N ALA A 189 11.20 -4.08 -12.11
CA ALA A 189 10.91 -4.26 -10.69
C ALA A 189 12.15 -4.70 -9.89
N GLU A 190 12.98 -5.58 -10.46
CA GLU A 190 14.25 -6.01 -9.89
C GLU A 190 15.28 -4.90 -9.86
N GLN A 191 15.38 -4.04 -10.87
CA GLN A 191 16.25 -2.86 -10.82
C GLN A 191 15.88 -1.95 -9.64
N PHE A 192 14.58 -1.75 -9.38
CA PHE A 192 14.12 -1.01 -8.20
C PHE A 192 14.40 -1.77 -6.89
N ALA A 193 14.23 -3.10 -6.85
CA ALA A 193 14.46 -3.91 -5.66
C ALA A 193 15.96 -4.10 -5.34
N ARG A 194 16.83 -4.10 -6.37
CA ARG A 194 18.29 -4.21 -6.28
C ARG A 194 18.97 -2.88 -5.98
N ALA A 195 18.22 -1.76 -5.96
CA ALA A 195 18.60 -0.53 -5.29
C ALA A 195 18.67 -0.67 -3.74
N ARG A 196 18.98 -1.88 -3.24
CA ARG A 196 19.74 -2.04 -2.01
C ARG A 196 21.06 -1.26 -2.19
N PRO A 197 21.66 -0.71 -1.12
CA PRO A 197 23.03 -0.22 -1.23
C PRO A 197 23.91 -1.42 -1.62
N SER A 198 24.15 -1.58 -2.92
CA SER A 198 25.29 -2.28 -3.44
C SER A 198 26.48 -1.57 -2.84
N VAL A 199 27.17 -2.26 -1.94
CA VAL A 199 28.56 -1.96 -1.64
C VAL A 199 29.22 -1.83 -3.00
N LEU A 200 29.77 -0.66 -3.30
CA LEU A 200 30.74 -0.45 -4.37
C LEU A 200 31.84 -1.50 -4.15
N THR A 201 31.73 -2.65 -4.77
CA THR A 201 32.90 -3.48 -5.05
C THR A 201 33.47 -2.90 -6.33
N ASP A 202 34.61 -2.24 -6.20
CA ASP A 202 35.51 -2.00 -7.31
C ASP A 202 36.12 -3.36 -7.71
N ASP A 203 35.38 -4.19 -8.44
CA ASP A 203 35.94 -5.31 -9.18
C ASP A 203 36.19 -4.91 -10.64
N ALA A 204 37.43 -4.51 -10.89
CA ALA A 204 38.03 -4.12 -12.17
C ALA A 204 38.14 -5.26 -13.20
N ASN A 205 37.22 -6.23 -13.18
CA ASN A 205 37.09 -7.26 -14.20
C ASN A 205 35.75 -7.07 -14.90
N GLY A 206 35.77 -6.33 -16.01
CA GLY A 206 34.60 -5.99 -16.83
C GLY A 206 33.92 -7.20 -17.48
N ASP A 207 33.28 -8.04 -16.67
CA ASP A 207 32.25 -8.96 -17.10
C ASP A 207 30.89 -8.25 -16.97
N HIS A 208 30.55 -7.49 -18.00
CA HIS A 208 29.24 -6.86 -18.11
C HIS A 208 28.19 -7.94 -18.30
N THR A 209 27.52 -8.33 -17.20
CA THR A 209 26.36 -9.22 -17.25
C THR A 209 25.25 -8.59 -18.10
N LEU A 210 24.31 -9.42 -18.59
CA LEU A 210 23.19 -9.01 -19.44
C LEU A 210 22.34 -7.83 -18.86
N ALA A 211 22.47 -7.54 -17.57
CA ALA A 211 21.87 -6.40 -16.88
C ALA A 211 22.42 -5.02 -17.33
N ASP A 212 23.61 -4.98 -17.95
CA ASP A 212 24.26 -3.74 -18.42
C ASP A 212 23.90 -3.37 -19.87
N ARG A 213 22.93 -4.07 -20.49
CA ARG A 213 22.46 -3.84 -21.86
C ARG A 213 21.03 -3.27 -21.91
N PRO A 214 20.84 -1.95 -21.72
CA PRO A 214 19.53 -1.32 -21.76
C PRO A 214 18.85 -1.42 -23.14
N ASP A 215 19.61 -1.70 -24.20
CA ASP A 215 19.13 -1.85 -25.58
C ASP A 215 18.35 -3.15 -25.85
N VAL A 216 18.52 -4.18 -25.03
CA VAL A 216 17.87 -5.51 -25.21
C VAL A 216 16.67 -5.71 -24.27
N LEU A 217 16.68 -5.12 -23.08
CA LEU A 217 15.69 -5.39 -22.03
C LEU A 217 14.39 -4.57 -22.17
N ASP A 218 14.48 -3.37 -22.75
CA ASP A 218 13.38 -2.41 -22.68
C ASP A 218 12.16 -2.71 -23.61
N PRO A 219 12.31 -3.16 -24.87
CA PRO A 219 11.16 -3.53 -25.70
C PRO A 219 10.37 -4.72 -25.14
N ALA A 220 11.06 -5.68 -24.53
CA ALA A 220 10.44 -6.83 -23.88
C ALA A 220 9.60 -6.40 -22.67
N SER A 221 10.00 -5.36 -21.95
CA SER A 221 9.21 -4.80 -20.84
C SER A 221 7.87 -4.21 -21.30
N ASP A 222 7.82 -3.55 -22.45
CA ASP A 222 6.55 -3.07 -23.03
C ASP A 222 5.64 -4.24 -23.41
N LEU A 223 6.20 -5.34 -23.90
CA LEU A 223 5.44 -6.56 -24.21
C LEU A 223 4.90 -7.25 -22.95
N TRP A 224 5.66 -7.26 -21.85
CA TRP A 224 5.12 -7.71 -20.55
C TRP A 224 3.91 -6.87 -20.13
N SER A 225 4.02 -5.56 -20.25
CA SER A 225 2.97 -4.60 -19.88
C SER A 225 1.71 -4.78 -20.75
N LEU A 226 1.88 -5.10 -22.05
CA LEU A 226 0.80 -5.54 -22.93
C LEU A 226 0.16 -6.85 -22.44
N GLY A 227 0.97 -7.83 -22.00
CA GLY A 227 0.47 -9.08 -21.43
C GLY A 227 -0.39 -8.86 -20.17
N ALA A 228 0.04 -7.98 -19.28
CA ALA A 228 -0.72 -7.60 -18.09
C ALA A 228 -2.01 -6.84 -18.46
N THR A 229 -1.98 -6.00 -19.49
CA THR A 229 -3.16 -5.31 -20.04
C THR A 229 -4.16 -6.30 -20.64
N LEU A 230 -3.70 -7.28 -21.43
CA LEU A 230 -4.53 -8.36 -21.99
C LEU A 230 -5.17 -9.22 -20.91
N TYR A 231 -4.41 -9.55 -19.86
CA TYR A 231 -4.92 -10.27 -18.69
C TYR A 231 -6.09 -9.51 -18.03
N GLU A 232 -5.91 -8.22 -17.77
CA GLU A 232 -6.96 -7.42 -17.12
C GLU A 232 -8.20 -7.24 -17.99
N MET A 233 -8.05 -7.13 -19.31
CA MET A 233 -9.20 -7.08 -20.21
C MET A 233 -10.12 -8.29 -20.04
N VAL A 234 -9.56 -9.50 -19.89
CA VAL A 234 -10.36 -10.74 -19.82
C VAL A 234 -10.75 -11.14 -18.40
N GLU A 235 -9.95 -10.79 -17.39
CA GLU A 235 -10.22 -11.13 -15.98
C GLU A 235 -10.89 -10.01 -15.18
N GLY A 236 -10.83 -8.76 -15.65
CA GLY A 236 -11.31 -7.56 -14.97
C GLY A 236 -10.39 -7.02 -13.86
N LEU A 237 -9.26 -7.70 -13.60
CA LEU A 237 -8.26 -7.32 -12.60
C LEU A 237 -6.85 -7.66 -13.10
N ALA A 238 -5.85 -6.89 -12.66
CA ALA A 238 -4.45 -7.12 -13.02
C ALA A 238 -3.88 -8.47 -12.49
N PRO A 239 -2.88 -9.08 -13.17
CA PRO A 239 -2.39 -10.42 -12.86
C PRO A 239 -1.69 -10.57 -11.50
N PHE A 240 -1.21 -9.46 -10.94
CA PHE A 240 -0.49 -9.41 -9.65
C PHE A 240 -1.21 -8.53 -8.63
N ASN A 241 -2.53 -8.62 -8.54
CA ASN A 241 -3.30 -7.81 -7.59
C ASN A 241 -2.97 -8.17 -6.12
N ARG A 242 -2.55 -7.16 -5.34
CA ARG A 242 -2.18 -7.26 -3.91
C ARG A 242 -2.65 -6.01 -3.17
N ALA A 243 -2.63 -6.05 -1.84
CA ALA A 243 -3.13 -4.94 -1.02
C ALA A 243 -2.24 -3.70 -1.11
N SER A 244 -0.91 -3.89 -1.27
CA SER A 244 0.05 -2.79 -1.34
C SER A 244 0.92 -2.81 -2.61
N PRO A 245 1.36 -1.63 -3.12
CA PRO A 245 2.28 -1.56 -4.26
C PRO A 245 3.55 -2.38 -4.11
N VAL A 246 4.10 -2.46 -2.89
CA VAL A 246 5.32 -3.23 -2.60
C VAL A 246 5.07 -4.73 -2.74
N GLU A 247 3.92 -5.23 -2.25
CA GLU A 247 3.51 -6.62 -2.45
C GLU A 247 3.28 -6.94 -3.94
N VAL A 248 2.74 -5.99 -4.71
CA VAL A 248 2.58 -6.16 -6.16
C VAL A 248 3.96 -6.31 -6.81
N VAL A 249 4.91 -5.41 -6.52
CA VAL A 249 6.29 -5.48 -7.05
C VAL A 249 6.95 -6.79 -6.68
N ASP A 250 6.85 -7.24 -5.43
CA ASP A 250 7.38 -8.54 -5.02
C ASP A 250 6.73 -9.70 -5.75
N ALA A 251 5.40 -9.70 -5.90
CA ALA A 251 4.71 -10.72 -6.68
C ALA A 251 5.11 -10.70 -8.16
N VAL A 252 5.34 -9.51 -8.73
CA VAL A 252 5.86 -9.31 -10.07
C VAL A 252 7.29 -9.87 -10.22
N VAL A 253 8.10 -9.90 -9.17
CA VAL A 253 9.43 -10.53 -9.23
C VAL A 253 9.36 -12.03 -8.95
N ASN A 254 8.71 -12.41 -7.85
CA ASN A 254 8.88 -13.72 -7.22
C ASN A 254 7.70 -14.69 -7.39
N ALA A 255 6.49 -14.19 -7.64
CA ALA A 255 5.29 -15.02 -7.75
C ALA A 255 4.90 -15.31 -9.21
N PRO A 256 4.30 -16.48 -9.53
CA PRO A 256 3.63 -16.64 -10.82
C PRO A 256 2.40 -15.73 -10.92
N PRO A 257 1.99 -15.27 -12.12
CA PRO A 257 0.73 -14.56 -12.29
C PRO A 257 -0.43 -15.48 -11.87
N ALA A 258 -1.52 -14.89 -11.36
CA ALA A 258 -2.72 -15.65 -11.05
C ALA A 258 -3.22 -16.37 -12.33
N PRO A 259 -3.54 -17.67 -12.30
CA PRO A 259 -4.00 -18.37 -13.50
C PRO A 259 -5.27 -17.70 -14.07
N PRO A 260 -5.29 -17.31 -15.35
CA PRO A 260 -6.47 -16.69 -15.94
C PRO A 260 -7.62 -17.71 -16.01
N ARG A 261 -8.82 -17.28 -15.66
CA ARG A 261 -10.03 -18.12 -15.66
C ARG A 261 -10.90 -17.90 -16.89
N HIS A 262 -10.76 -16.73 -17.51
CA HIS A 262 -11.57 -16.24 -18.60
C HIS A 262 -10.71 -15.84 -19.80
N ALA A 263 -9.43 -16.22 -19.88
CA ALA A 263 -8.60 -15.88 -21.04
C ALA A 263 -8.94 -16.67 -22.31
N GLY A 264 -9.49 -17.88 -22.20
CA GLY A 264 -9.86 -18.71 -23.35
C GLY A 264 -8.71 -18.82 -24.38
N PRO A 265 -8.94 -18.51 -25.67
CA PRO A 265 -7.90 -18.60 -26.69
C PRO A 265 -6.73 -17.61 -26.48
N LEU A 266 -6.89 -16.56 -25.66
CA LEU A 266 -5.83 -15.61 -25.32
C LEU A 266 -4.84 -16.14 -24.27
N GLU A 267 -5.11 -17.26 -23.60
CA GLU A 267 -4.27 -17.76 -22.51
C GLU A 267 -2.81 -17.96 -22.95
N SER A 268 -2.60 -18.54 -24.14
CA SER A 268 -1.26 -18.80 -24.68
C SER A 268 -0.43 -17.53 -24.90
N VAL A 269 -1.05 -16.46 -25.42
CA VAL A 269 -0.36 -15.19 -25.65
C VAL A 269 -0.15 -14.42 -24.34
N ILE A 270 -1.15 -14.38 -23.46
CA ILE A 270 -1.03 -13.72 -22.15
C ILE A 270 0.09 -14.35 -21.34
N MET A 271 0.10 -15.68 -21.20
CA MET A 271 1.12 -16.38 -20.42
C MET A 271 2.50 -16.34 -21.08
N GLY A 272 2.56 -16.27 -22.41
CA GLY A 272 3.80 -16.08 -23.14
C GLY A 272 4.42 -14.68 -22.95
N LEU A 273 3.59 -13.64 -22.89
CA LEU A 273 4.00 -12.26 -22.58
C LEU A 273 4.35 -12.07 -21.10
N LEU A 274 3.70 -12.80 -20.18
CA LEU A 274 3.96 -12.76 -18.73
C LEU A 274 5.08 -13.73 -18.29
N ARG A 275 5.98 -14.12 -19.19
CA ARG A 275 7.20 -14.84 -18.81
C ARG A 275 8.19 -13.90 -18.14
N LYS A 276 8.64 -14.29 -16.95
CA LYS A 276 9.52 -13.47 -16.11
C LYS A 276 10.85 -13.18 -16.78
N ASP A 277 11.49 -14.22 -17.31
CA ASP A 277 12.71 -14.10 -18.11
C ASP A 277 12.41 -13.41 -19.46
N PRO A 278 12.93 -12.19 -19.70
CA PRO A 278 12.64 -11.43 -20.90
C PRO A 278 13.15 -12.12 -22.17
N THR A 279 14.17 -12.98 -22.08
CA THR A 279 14.70 -13.73 -23.24
C THR A 279 13.81 -14.88 -23.68
N ARG A 280 12.90 -15.33 -22.80
CA ARG A 280 11.92 -16.39 -23.08
C ARG A 280 10.54 -15.85 -23.36
N ARG A 281 10.31 -14.56 -23.15
CA ARG A 281 9.06 -13.85 -23.37
C ARG A 281 8.75 -13.82 -24.87
N LEU A 282 7.46 -13.89 -25.22
CA LEU A 282 7.05 -13.78 -26.63
C LEU A 282 7.57 -12.47 -27.22
N ASP A 283 8.12 -12.55 -28.43
CA ASP A 283 8.50 -11.36 -29.17
C ASP A 283 7.27 -10.74 -29.89
N ALA A 284 7.46 -9.55 -30.47
CA ALA A 284 6.39 -8.83 -31.15
C ALA A 284 5.82 -9.58 -32.37
N LYS A 285 6.61 -10.41 -33.05
CA LYS A 285 6.18 -11.17 -34.24
C LYS A 285 5.34 -12.38 -33.83
N GLU A 286 5.78 -13.11 -32.82
CA GLU A 286 5.05 -14.25 -32.26
C GLU A 286 3.73 -13.80 -31.64
N THR A 287 3.75 -12.67 -30.92
CA THR A 287 2.55 -12.06 -30.32
C THR A 287 1.53 -11.67 -31.38
N ASP A 288 1.96 -11.02 -32.47
CA ASP A 288 1.12 -10.63 -33.61
C ASP A 288 0.44 -11.84 -34.25
N ALA A 289 1.20 -12.92 -34.49
CA ALA A 289 0.68 -14.15 -35.07
C ALA A 289 -0.38 -14.82 -34.18
N LEU A 290 -0.14 -14.88 -32.86
CA LEU A 290 -1.08 -15.49 -31.91
C LEU A 290 -2.35 -14.66 -31.78
N LEU A 291 -2.25 -13.33 -31.62
CA LEU A 291 -3.43 -12.47 -31.51
C LEU A 291 -4.24 -12.46 -32.81
N THR A 292 -3.58 -12.41 -33.97
CA THR A 292 -4.25 -12.49 -35.29
C THR A 292 -5.04 -13.78 -35.43
N ARG A 293 -4.50 -14.91 -34.95
CA ARG A 293 -5.22 -16.18 -34.95
C ARG A 293 -6.48 -16.13 -34.10
N VAL A 294 -6.43 -15.53 -32.90
CA VAL A 294 -7.64 -15.35 -32.06
C VAL A 294 -8.70 -14.52 -32.77
N VAL A 295 -8.31 -13.45 -33.46
CA VAL A 295 -9.23 -12.61 -34.25
C VAL A 295 -9.81 -13.35 -35.47
N GLN A 296 -9.04 -14.23 -36.11
CA GLN A 296 -9.50 -14.99 -37.27
C GLN A 296 -10.42 -16.17 -36.88
N ASP A 297 -10.10 -16.83 -35.76
CA ASP A 297 -10.85 -17.97 -35.25
C ASP A 297 -12.15 -17.54 -34.52
N SER A 298 -12.29 -16.24 -34.21
CA SER A 298 -13.54 -15.68 -33.71
C SER A 298 -14.51 -15.43 -34.86
N VAL A 299 -15.60 -16.21 -34.88
CA VAL A 299 -16.69 -16.00 -35.85
C VAL A 299 -17.22 -14.58 -35.65
N PRO A 300 -17.30 -13.74 -36.71
CA PRO A 300 -17.92 -12.43 -36.58
C PRO A 300 -19.37 -12.65 -36.16
N VAL A 301 -19.71 -12.24 -34.94
CA VAL A 301 -21.10 -12.07 -34.55
C VAL A 301 -21.61 -10.90 -35.39
N THR A 302 -22.20 -11.23 -36.53
CA THR A 302 -23.04 -10.29 -37.24
C THR A 302 -24.17 -9.93 -36.28
N TRP A 303 -24.16 -8.72 -35.75
CA TRP A 303 -25.35 -8.09 -35.20
C TRP A 303 -26.32 -7.85 -36.37
N GLY A 304 -26.94 -8.94 -36.83
CA GLY A 304 -28.14 -8.88 -37.65
C GLY A 304 -29.21 -8.23 -36.78
N GLY A 305 -29.70 -7.08 -37.23
CA GLY A 305 -30.77 -6.35 -36.58
C GLY A 305 -32.09 -7.12 -36.61
N ASP A 306 -32.22 -8.10 -35.72
CA ASP A 306 -33.51 -8.48 -35.20
C ASP A 306 -33.80 -7.60 -33.97
N PRO A 307 -34.93 -6.87 -33.93
CA PRO A 307 -35.29 -6.11 -32.76
C PRO A 307 -35.41 -7.08 -31.59
N LEU A 308 -34.72 -6.78 -30.47
CA LEU A 308 -34.93 -7.45 -29.20
C LEU A 308 -36.44 -7.61 -28.96
N PRO A 309 -36.95 -8.81 -28.62
CA PRO A 309 -38.35 -8.95 -28.30
C PRO A 309 -38.62 -8.02 -27.12
N ARG A 310 -39.52 -7.04 -27.35
CA ARG A 310 -40.02 -6.21 -26.27
C ARG A 310 -40.56 -7.15 -25.20
N ARG A 311 -40.07 -6.98 -23.98
CA ARG A 311 -40.61 -7.67 -22.82
C ARG A 311 -42.05 -7.22 -22.68
N ASP A 312 -42.99 -8.07 -23.09
CA ASP A 312 -44.41 -7.81 -22.99
C ASP A 312 -44.79 -7.65 -21.51
N GLU A 313 -45.08 -6.41 -21.12
CA GLU A 313 -45.87 -6.09 -19.93
C GLU A 313 -47.31 -6.57 -20.15
N ARG A 314 -47.57 -7.88 -19.99
CA ARG A 314 -48.86 -8.48 -19.61
C ARG A 314 -48.85 -9.99 -19.89
N ALA A 315 -48.67 -10.76 -18.82
CA ALA A 315 -49.55 -11.87 -18.46
C ALA A 315 -48.93 -12.58 -17.25
N GLU A 316 -49.43 -12.26 -16.06
CA GLU A 316 -49.68 -13.20 -14.97
C GLU A 316 -50.36 -12.41 -13.86
N ARG A 317 -51.68 -12.32 -14.00
CA ARG A 317 -52.63 -12.00 -12.95
C ARG A 317 -53.67 -13.12 -12.97
N ASP A 318 -54.14 -13.44 -11.77
CA ASP A 318 -55.03 -14.53 -11.35
C ASP A 318 -54.26 -15.85 -11.13
N GLU A 319 -54.16 -16.38 -9.91
CA GLU A 319 -55.24 -16.52 -8.91
C GLU A 319 -54.85 -16.12 -7.48
N ASP A 320 -55.79 -15.41 -6.83
CA ASP A 320 -55.90 -15.15 -5.40
C ASP A 320 -56.07 -16.44 -4.56
N VAL A 321 -55.36 -16.56 -3.43
CA VAL A 321 -55.96 -17.01 -2.15
C VAL A 321 -55.25 -16.36 -0.95
N ASP A 322 -56.05 -15.59 -0.22
CA ASP A 322 -55.96 -15.10 1.17
C ASP A 322 -55.09 -15.87 2.17
N ALA A 323 -54.23 -15.18 2.94
CA ALA A 323 -53.91 -15.54 4.34
C ALA A 323 -53.05 -14.48 5.08
N THR A 324 -53.61 -14.05 6.21
CA THR A 324 -53.16 -13.12 7.24
C THR A 324 -51.86 -13.51 7.99
N PHE A 325 -51.16 -12.48 8.48
CA PHE A 325 -50.07 -12.43 9.48
C PHE A 325 -50.11 -13.47 10.63
N ALA A 326 -48.96 -14.09 10.93
CA ALA A 326 -48.34 -14.21 12.27
C ALA A 326 -46.98 -14.95 12.15
N GLY A 327 -45.96 -14.50 12.90
CA GLY A 327 -44.59 -15.03 12.83
C GLY A 327 -44.31 -16.24 13.72
N GLU A 328 -43.19 -16.92 13.46
CA GLU A 328 -42.61 -17.94 14.36
C GLU A 328 -41.06 -18.03 14.25
N PRO A 329 -40.34 -18.44 15.31
CA PRO A 329 -38.88 -18.26 15.53
C PRO A 329 -37.98 -19.46 15.10
N PRO A 330 -36.64 -19.39 15.33
CA PRO A 330 -35.67 -20.40 14.85
C PRO A 330 -35.59 -21.67 15.73
N ALA A 331 -35.07 -22.75 15.12
CA ALA A 331 -35.07 -24.13 15.62
C ALA A 331 -33.90 -24.49 16.57
N ASP A 332 -34.22 -25.36 17.54
CA ASP A 332 -33.38 -25.93 18.59
C ASP A 332 -32.56 -27.19 18.18
N GLU A 333 -31.38 -27.35 18.79
CA GLU A 333 -30.60 -28.60 18.88
C GLU A 333 -31.05 -29.49 20.08
N PRO A 334 -30.94 -30.83 20.01
CA PRO A 334 -31.45 -31.74 21.05
C PRO A 334 -30.50 -32.00 22.24
N PRO A 335 -31.04 -32.29 23.45
CA PRO A 335 -30.27 -32.30 24.71
C PRO A 335 -29.71 -33.67 25.14
N ALA A 336 -28.62 -33.60 25.94
CA ALA A 336 -28.02 -34.72 26.65
C ALA A 336 -28.77 -35.09 27.96
N ARG A 337 -28.76 -36.39 28.29
CA ARG A 337 -29.48 -37.03 29.41
C ARG A 337 -28.85 -36.74 30.79
N PRO A 338 -29.64 -36.76 31.90
CA PRO A 338 -29.14 -36.48 33.24
C PRO A 338 -28.78 -37.75 34.03
N ALA A 339 -27.74 -37.68 34.88
CA ALA A 339 -27.46 -38.68 35.90
C ALA A 339 -27.97 -38.21 37.28
N ARG A 340 -28.69 -39.12 37.96
CA ARG A 340 -29.45 -38.93 39.20
C ARG A 340 -28.55 -38.72 40.43
N ARG A 341 -29.03 -37.87 41.34
CA ARG A 341 -28.67 -37.88 42.77
C ARG A 341 -29.29 -39.09 43.48
N SER A 342 -28.58 -39.71 44.42
CA SER A 342 -29.19 -40.27 45.62
C SER A 342 -28.26 -40.17 46.84
N ARG A 343 -28.87 -39.91 48.00
CA ARG A 343 -28.27 -39.74 49.34
C ARG A 343 -28.22 -41.10 50.06
N TRP A 344 -27.22 -41.33 50.91
CA TRP A 344 -27.41 -42.14 52.11
C TRP A 344 -26.46 -41.74 53.26
N TRP A 345 -26.91 -41.97 54.50
CA TRP A 345 -26.36 -41.48 55.76
C TRP A 345 -25.84 -42.66 56.60
N ARG A 346 -24.82 -42.39 57.45
CA ARG A 346 -24.40 -43.01 58.73
C ARG A 346 -23.21 -44.00 58.80
N ARG A 347 -22.24 -43.55 59.64
CA ARG A 347 -21.42 -44.24 60.69
C ARG A 347 -20.31 -45.18 60.16
N THR A 348 -19.06 -45.23 60.66
CA THR A 348 -18.43 -45.02 62.00
C THR A 348 -16.89 -44.94 61.81
N ARG A 349 -16.15 -43.97 62.39
CA ARG A 349 -15.21 -44.03 63.56
C ARG A 349 -13.84 -44.76 63.40
N ILE A 350 -12.76 -44.06 63.84
CA ILE A 350 -11.40 -44.50 64.33
C ILE A 350 -10.33 -44.71 63.22
N ALA A 351 -9.06 -44.24 63.24
CA ALA A 351 -8.26 -43.33 64.09
C ALA A 351 -6.97 -42.90 63.33
N LEU A 352 -6.40 -41.74 63.72
CA LEU A 352 -4.99 -41.37 63.52
C LEU A 352 -4.08 -42.40 64.23
N PRO A 353 -2.93 -42.83 63.66
CA PRO A 353 -1.76 -41.95 63.50
C PRO A 353 -0.85 -42.31 62.29
N ALA A 354 -0.90 -41.54 61.21
CA ALA A 354 0.07 -41.65 60.11
C ALA A 354 0.52 -40.29 59.53
N ALA A 355 -0.08 -39.19 59.96
CA ALA A 355 0.15 -37.86 59.38
C ALA A 355 1.36 -37.10 59.95
N LEU A 356 1.93 -37.54 61.09
CA LEU A 356 3.04 -36.82 61.73
C LEU A 356 4.43 -37.27 61.27
N ALA A 357 4.57 -38.50 60.74
CA ALA A 357 5.84 -39.01 60.25
C ALA A 357 6.20 -38.48 58.83
N PHE A 358 5.19 -38.20 58.00
CA PHE A 358 5.40 -37.67 56.65
C PHE A 358 5.85 -36.21 56.63
N LEU A 359 5.43 -35.41 57.62
CA LEU A 359 5.78 -33.99 57.69
C LEU A 359 7.24 -33.76 58.11
N LEU A 360 7.81 -34.65 58.93
CA LEU A 360 9.20 -34.51 59.39
C LEU A 360 10.23 -34.98 58.35
N VAL A 361 9.87 -35.93 57.49
CA VAL A 361 10.74 -36.36 56.37
C VAL A 361 10.76 -35.29 55.25
N ALA A 362 9.63 -34.63 54.97
CA ALA A 362 9.56 -33.58 53.95
C ALA A 362 10.37 -32.31 54.32
N VAL A 363 10.42 -31.96 55.61
CA VAL A 363 11.22 -30.82 56.10
C VAL A 363 12.72 -31.15 56.15
N GLY A 364 13.09 -32.40 56.51
CA GLY A 364 14.49 -32.84 56.53
C GLY A 364 15.14 -32.92 55.14
N VAL A 365 14.39 -33.34 54.12
CA VAL A 365 14.87 -33.40 52.72
C VAL A 365 15.02 -32.00 52.11
N SER A 366 14.19 -31.04 52.52
CA SER A 366 14.34 -29.64 52.09
C SER A 366 15.55 -28.94 52.71
N TRP A 367 15.91 -29.27 53.95
CA TRP A 367 17.08 -28.66 54.61
C TRP A 367 18.40 -29.17 54.02
N LEU A 368 18.49 -30.48 53.71
CA LEU A 368 19.69 -31.08 53.11
C LEU A 368 19.92 -30.65 51.64
N ALA A 369 18.87 -30.33 50.88
CA ALA A 369 18.99 -29.79 49.52
C ALA A 369 19.45 -28.31 49.49
N VAL A 370 19.13 -27.55 50.53
CA VAL A 370 19.52 -26.13 50.66
C VAL A 370 20.98 -25.97 51.10
N GLU A 371 21.56 -26.97 51.76
CA GLU A 371 22.96 -26.94 52.21
C GLU A 371 23.94 -27.46 51.14
N ASN A 372 23.51 -28.38 50.27
CA ASN A 372 24.32 -28.86 49.15
C ASN A 372 24.42 -27.86 47.97
N ASN A 373 23.49 -26.91 47.86
CA ASN A 373 23.52 -25.83 46.86
C ASN A 373 24.32 -24.59 47.30
N ARG A 374 24.93 -24.59 48.49
CA ARG A 374 25.76 -23.46 48.98
C ARG A 374 27.24 -23.56 48.61
N ALA A 375 27.67 -24.63 47.93
CA ALA A 375 29.09 -24.86 47.59
C ALA A 375 29.50 -24.45 46.16
N GLU A 376 28.59 -23.94 45.32
CA GLU A 376 28.91 -23.45 43.97
C GLU A 376 28.33 -22.04 43.74
N GLY A 377 28.68 -21.10 44.62
CA GLY A 377 28.28 -19.69 44.53
C GLY A 377 29.24 -18.85 43.68
N GLY A 378 29.37 -19.17 42.39
CA GLY A 378 29.87 -18.22 41.39
C GLY A 378 28.68 -17.58 40.70
N THR A 379 28.46 -16.27 40.88
CA THR A 379 27.41 -15.53 40.17
C THR A 379 27.75 -15.43 38.68
N HIS A 380 27.37 -16.44 37.89
CA HIS A 380 27.18 -16.26 36.46
C HIS A 380 25.89 -15.45 36.28
N GLU A 381 26.05 -14.16 36.00
CA GLU A 381 24.98 -13.33 35.47
C GLU A 381 24.41 -14.04 34.24
N ALA A 382 23.15 -14.48 34.32
CA ALA A 382 22.52 -15.22 33.23
C ALA A 382 22.52 -14.34 31.98
N ASP A 383 23.18 -14.79 30.91
CA ASP A 383 23.23 -14.07 29.63
C ASP A 383 21.80 -13.74 29.17
N PRO A 384 21.38 -12.45 29.21
CA PRO A 384 20.00 -12.06 28.96
C PRO A 384 19.56 -12.33 27.52
N LEU A 385 20.52 -12.57 26.61
CA LEU A 385 20.29 -12.83 25.19
C LEU A 385 20.41 -14.32 24.84
N ALA A 386 20.68 -15.20 25.81
CA ALA A 386 20.83 -16.64 25.57
C ALA A 386 19.57 -17.27 24.98
N ASN A 387 18.39 -16.88 25.50
CA ASN A 387 17.10 -17.37 24.99
C ASN A 387 16.89 -16.96 23.52
N LEU A 388 17.23 -15.71 23.16
CA LEU A 388 17.10 -15.20 21.80
C LEU A 388 17.98 -15.95 20.81
N ARG A 389 19.26 -16.15 21.13
CA ARG A 389 20.20 -16.90 20.28
C ARG A 389 19.68 -18.30 19.96
N LYS A 390 19.05 -18.94 20.94
CA LYS A 390 18.52 -20.30 20.81
C LYS A 390 17.17 -20.36 20.10
N ASN A 391 16.25 -19.45 20.42
CA ASN A 391 14.83 -19.63 20.12
C ASN A 391 14.23 -18.59 19.17
N SER A 392 14.95 -17.51 18.80
CA SER A 392 14.48 -16.52 17.81
C SER A 392 15.22 -16.68 16.47
N PRO A 393 14.53 -17.09 15.39
CA PRO A 393 15.09 -17.07 14.05
C PRO A 393 15.48 -15.67 13.59
N THR A 394 14.61 -14.68 13.82
CA THR A 394 14.84 -13.30 13.38
C THR A 394 16.05 -12.69 14.09
N TYR A 395 16.23 -12.93 15.39
CA TYR A 395 17.41 -12.47 16.12
C TYR A 395 18.72 -13.09 15.58
N ARG A 396 18.71 -14.37 15.19
CA ARG A 396 19.90 -14.98 14.56
C ARG A 396 20.26 -14.31 13.24
N GLU A 397 19.27 -13.90 12.45
CA GLU A 397 19.50 -13.13 11.22
C GLU A 397 20.07 -11.74 11.52
N MET A 398 19.55 -11.04 12.54
CA MET A 398 20.11 -9.76 13.00
C MET A 398 21.59 -9.92 13.37
N VAL A 399 21.94 -10.96 14.13
CA VAL A 399 23.32 -11.24 14.56
C VAL A 399 24.21 -11.59 13.38
N ALA A 400 23.76 -12.47 12.48
CA ALA A 400 24.50 -12.85 11.28
C ALA A 400 24.78 -11.64 10.37
N ARG A 401 23.82 -10.73 10.27
CA ARG A 401 23.92 -9.48 9.52
C ARG A 401 24.71 -8.38 10.26
N GLY A 402 24.90 -8.52 11.57
CA GLY A 402 25.60 -7.57 12.43
C GLY A 402 24.84 -6.28 12.76
N ARG A 403 23.56 -6.17 12.38
CA ARG A 403 22.69 -4.99 12.58
C ARG A 403 21.22 -5.38 12.64
N VAL A 404 20.39 -4.53 13.26
CA VAL A 404 18.91 -4.63 13.24
C VAL A 404 18.34 -3.66 12.20
N ILE A 405 17.31 -4.09 11.47
CA ILE A 405 16.53 -3.25 10.55
C ILE A 405 15.15 -3.02 11.19
N ILE A 406 14.85 -1.76 11.49
CA ILE A 406 13.60 -1.37 12.15
C ILE A 406 12.77 -0.51 11.20
N GLY A 407 11.52 -0.92 10.99
CA GLY A 407 10.53 -0.16 10.24
C GLY A 407 9.94 0.98 11.06
N VAL A 408 10.01 2.21 10.54
CA VAL A 408 9.43 3.42 11.14
C VAL A 408 8.63 4.19 10.09
N LYS A 409 7.67 5.02 10.52
CA LYS A 409 6.76 5.74 9.62
C LYS A 409 7.15 7.23 9.53
N PRO A 410 7.67 7.72 8.38
CA PRO A 410 8.44 8.98 8.33
C PRO A 410 7.61 10.27 8.28
N ASP A 411 6.27 10.19 8.29
CA ASP A 411 5.35 11.31 8.04
C ASP A 411 4.51 11.68 9.28
N GLN A 412 4.94 11.32 10.49
CA GLN A 412 4.16 11.52 11.72
C GLN A 412 4.86 12.51 12.68
N PRO A 413 4.44 13.79 12.72
CA PRO A 413 5.13 14.81 13.51
C PRO A 413 5.17 14.48 15.00
N GLY A 414 6.38 14.44 15.56
CA GLY A 414 6.68 14.04 16.94
C GLY A 414 6.78 12.53 17.19
N TRP A 415 6.26 11.70 16.29
CA TRP A 415 6.31 10.23 16.38
C TRP A 415 7.49 9.66 15.60
N SER A 416 7.61 9.98 14.31
CA SER A 416 8.79 9.74 13.50
C SER A 416 8.73 10.63 12.27
N VAL A 417 9.76 11.46 12.10
CA VAL A 417 9.92 12.35 10.94
C VAL A 417 11.29 12.15 10.34
N ARG A 418 11.34 12.01 9.02
CA ARG A 418 12.60 11.98 8.29
C ARG A 418 13.27 13.36 8.32
N THR A 419 14.48 13.44 8.87
CA THR A 419 15.28 14.68 8.94
C THR A 419 16.49 14.68 7.99
N GLY A 420 16.65 13.62 7.19
CA GLY A 420 17.69 13.46 6.16
C GLY A 420 17.62 12.07 5.50
N ASP A 421 18.61 11.72 4.67
CA ASP A 421 18.57 10.48 3.86
C ASP A 421 18.47 9.20 4.71
N GLN A 422 18.99 9.20 5.94
CA GLN A 422 18.92 8.08 6.89
C GLN A 422 18.67 8.50 8.35
N ALA A 423 18.28 9.75 8.58
CA ALA A 423 18.04 10.28 9.92
C ALA A 423 16.54 10.39 10.18
N TYR A 424 16.11 9.87 11.33
CA TYR A 424 14.74 9.93 11.81
C TYR A 424 14.74 10.54 13.20
N GLN A 425 13.69 11.30 13.49
CA GLN A 425 13.52 11.90 14.79
C GLN A 425 12.06 11.87 15.23
N GLY A 426 11.84 11.30 16.42
CA GLY A 426 10.53 11.19 17.02
C GLY A 426 10.49 10.14 18.13
N PHE A 427 9.34 10.03 18.77
CA PHE A 427 9.14 9.11 19.89
C PHE A 427 9.27 7.64 19.53
N ASP A 428 8.74 7.23 18.36
CA ASP A 428 8.86 5.85 17.87
C ASP A 428 10.33 5.50 17.59
N ASP A 429 11.12 6.46 17.10
CA ASP A 429 12.54 6.28 16.85
C ASP A 429 13.32 6.11 18.17
N ASP A 430 13.00 6.91 19.18
CA ASP A 430 13.60 6.80 20.52
C ASP A 430 13.25 5.43 21.16
N VAL A 431 12.01 4.96 21.03
CA VAL A 431 11.59 3.62 21.49
C VAL A 431 12.31 2.50 20.73
N ALA A 432 12.47 2.64 19.41
CA ALA A 432 13.21 1.68 18.60
C ALA A 432 14.67 1.57 19.03
N LEU A 433 15.32 2.69 19.34
CA LEU A 433 16.71 2.73 19.81
C LEU A 433 16.87 2.09 21.20
N MET A 434 15.92 2.31 22.11
CA MET A 434 15.88 1.64 23.42
C MET A 434 15.83 0.11 23.26
N ILE A 435 14.94 -0.38 22.40
CA ILE A 435 14.82 -1.81 22.11
C ILE A 435 16.12 -2.35 21.49
N ALA A 436 16.68 -1.63 20.51
CA ALA A 436 17.90 -2.05 19.83
C ALA A 436 19.11 -2.12 20.78
N GLU A 437 19.23 -1.18 21.72
CA GLU A 437 20.28 -1.18 22.74
C GLU A 437 20.22 -2.47 23.58
N ASP A 438 19.05 -2.81 24.10
CA ASP A 438 18.85 -3.99 24.93
C ASP A 438 18.94 -5.32 24.16
N LEU A 439 18.72 -5.29 22.84
CA LEU A 439 18.99 -6.43 21.95
C LEU A 439 20.48 -6.54 21.55
N GLY A 440 21.33 -5.62 22.01
CA GLY A 440 22.77 -5.62 21.75
C GLY A 440 23.18 -4.96 20.43
N PHE A 441 22.30 -4.20 19.79
CA PHE A 441 22.52 -3.50 18.52
C PHE A 441 22.62 -1.97 18.68
N LYS A 442 23.10 -1.50 19.84
CA LYS A 442 23.46 -0.10 20.04
C LYS A 442 24.35 0.40 18.89
N ASP A 443 23.97 1.53 18.29
CA ASP A 443 24.61 2.15 17.12
C ASP A 443 24.64 1.32 15.83
N ARG A 444 23.95 0.16 15.81
CA ARG A 444 23.88 -0.78 14.67
C ARG A 444 22.44 -0.98 14.22
N VAL A 445 21.72 0.13 14.08
CA VAL A 445 20.33 0.20 13.63
C VAL A 445 20.26 0.76 12.22
N THR A 446 19.46 0.14 11.37
CA THR A 446 19.09 0.67 10.06
C THR A 446 17.58 0.90 10.04
N PHE A 447 17.17 2.15 9.91
CA PHE A 447 15.76 2.48 9.79
C PHE A 447 15.27 2.31 8.34
N MET A 448 14.05 1.80 8.18
CA MET A 448 13.39 1.64 6.89
C MET A 448 11.99 2.23 6.93
N ASP A 449 11.60 2.95 5.88
CA ASP A 449 10.25 3.48 5.77
C ASP A 449 9.22 2.35 5.68
N VAL A 450 8.23 2.43 6.56
CA VAL A 450 7.02 1.61 6.49
C VAL A 450 5.79 2.49 6.37
N GLU A 451 4.80 1.97 5.66
CA GLU A 451 3.49 2.58 5.53
C GLU A 451 2.44 1.69 6.19
N THR A 452 1.28 2.28 6.47
CA THR A 452 0.16 1.56 7.09
C THR A 452 -0.23 0.31 6.29
N GLN A 453 -0.13 0.34 4.96
CA GLN A 453 -0.55 -0.75 4.08
C GLN A 453 0.52 -1.82 3.85
N ASN A 454 1.80 -1.59 4.14
CA ASN A 454 2.89 -2.51 3.78
C ASN A 454 3.70 -3.06 4.96
N ARG A 455 3.49 -2.57 6.19
CA ARG A 455 4.31 -2.95 7.35
C ARG A 455 4.20 -4.44 7.70
N GLU A 456 3.02 -5.05 7.61
CA GLU A 456 2.83 -6.49 7.82
C GLU A 456 3.63 -7.29 6.79
N TYR A 457 3.53 -6.90 5.52
CA TYR A 457 4.28 -7.52 4.45
C TYR A 457 5.79 -7.41 4.70
N ARG A 458 6.31 -6.22 5.03
CA ARG A 458 7.74 -5.99 5.28
C ARG A 458 8.29 -6.84 6.43
N ILE A 459 7.49 -7.09 7.47
CA ILE A 459 7.82 -8.05 8.54
C ILE A 459 7.87 -9.46 7.95
N THR A 460 6.78 -9.91 7.32
CA THR A 460 6.65 -11.30 6.85
C THR A 460 7.62 -11.66 5.71
N SER A 461 8.08 -10.68 4.94
CA SER A 461 9.06 -10.85 3.86
C SER A 461 10.51 -10.72 4.35
N GLY A 462 10.74 -10.46 5.64
CA GLY A 462 12.07 -10.25 6.22
C GLY A 462 12.78 -8.98 5.74
N GLN A 463 12.05 -7.98 5.25
CA GLN A 463 12.63 -6.68 4.85
C GLN A 463 12.97 -5.82 6.08
N VAL A 464 12.19 -5.97 7.15
CA VAL A 464 12.45 -5.40 8.48
C VAL A 464 12.33 -6.50 9.52
N ASP A 465 13.08 -6.38 10.61
CA ASP A 465 13.01 -7.36 11.70
C ASP A 465 11.95 -6.97 12.75
N LEU A 466 11.76 -5.66 12.93
CA LEU A 466 10.83 -5.05 13.89
C LEU A 466 10.12 -3.88 13.21
N VAL A 467 8.90 -3.57 13.61
CA VAL A 467 8.19 -2.32 13.24
C VAL A 467 7.79 -1.56 14.49
N VAL A 468 8.27 -0.32 14.61
CA VAL A 468 7.91 0.65 15.66
C VAL A 468 7.37 1.88 14.93
N ALA A 469 6.05 1.93 14.70
CA ALA A 469 5.45 2.91 13.81
C ALA A 469 3.98 3.18 14.17
N SER A 470 3.73 3.66 15.40
CA SER A 470 2.39 3.93 15.95
C SER A 470 1.40 2.79 15.62
N TYR A 471 1.84 1.56 15.87
CA TYR A 471 1.25 0.36 15.27
C TYR A 471 0.22 -0.26 16.22
N THR A 472 -1.06 0.08 16.01
CA THR A 472 -2.13 -0.46 16.86
C THR A 472 -2.18 -1.99 16.84
N ILE A 473 -2.13 -2.59 18.01
CA ILE A 473 -2.38 -4.00 18.25
C ILE A 473 -3.88 -4.25 18.11
N ASN A 474 -4.27 -5.17 17.22
CA ASN A 474 -5.65 -5.65 17.14
C ASN A 474 -5.70 -7.10 16.63
N ALA A 475 -6.86 -7.75 16.79
CA ALA A 475 -7.03 -9.16 16.45
C ALA A 475 -6.80 -9.47 14.96
N ALA A 476 -7.17 -8.57 14.05
CA ALA A 476 -6.99 -8.78 12.61
C ALA A 476 -5.49 -8.75 12.23
N ARG A 477 -4.72 -7.83 12.81
CA ARG A 477 -3.26 -7.73 12.59
C ARG A 477 -2.52 -8.87 13.27
N ALA A 478 -2.97 -9.28 14.46
CA ALA A 478 -2.40 -10.41 15.19
C ALA A 478 -2.52 -11.74 14.41
N GLN A 479 -3.40 -11.86 13.41
CA GLN A 479 -3.42 -13.03 12.53
C GLN A 479 -2.20 -13.12 11.60
N LYS A 480 -1.56 -11.98 11.28
CA LYS A 480 -0.46 -11.89 10.31
C LYS A 480 0.91 -11.74 10.95
N VAL A 481 0.99 -11.05 12.08
CA VAL A 481 2.23 -10.74 12.81
C VAL A 481 2.05 -10.95 14.31
N SER A 482 3.14 -11.06 15.06
CA SER A 482 3.11 -11.03 16.53
C SER A 482 3.34 -9.60 17.03
N PHE A 483 2.94 -9.31 18.28
CA PHE A 483 3.14 -8.00 18.91
C PHE A 483 3.79 -8.11 20.29
N ALA A 484 4.71 -7.18 20.56
CA ALA A 484 5.16 -6.84 21.90
C ALA A 484 4.65 -5.43 22.25
N GLY A 485 3.75 -5.31 23.23
CA GLY A 485 3.23 -4.00 23.63
C GLY A 485 2.07 -4.06 24.63
N PRO A 486 1.41 -2.92 24.91
CA PRO A 486 1.66 -1.62 24.30
C PRO A 486 2.90 -0.89 24.86
N TYR A 487 3.52 -0.02 24.05
CA TYR A 487 4.47 1.01 24.50
C TYR A 487 3.84 2.42 24.54
N TYR A 488 2.63 2.59 24.03
CA TYR A 488 1.81 3.78 24.13
C TYR A 488 0.33 3.40 23.95
N ILE A 489 -0.60 4.14 24.54
CA ILE A 489 -2.04 3.97 24.32
C ILE A 489 -2.58 5.30 23.84
N ALA A 490 -2.94 5.37 22.56
CA ALA A 490 -3.59 6.55 21.97
C ALA A 490 -5.11 6.37 22.01
N GLY A 491 -5.85 7.40 21.59
CA GLY A 491 -7.28 7.27 21.35
C GLY A 491 -7.71 7.98 20.07
N GLN A 492 -8.63 7.39 19.30
CA GLN A 492 -9.10 8.02 18.07
C GLN A 492 -9.94 9.25 18.36
N ASP A 493 -9.67 10.32 17.61
CA ASP A 493 -10.39 11.59 17.70
C ASP A 493 -10.55 12.18 16.29
N PHE A 494 -11.01 13.43 16.22
CA PHE A 494 -11.20 14.19 15.00
C PHE A 494 -10.40 15.50 15.05
N LEU A 495 -9.74 15.79 13.93
CA LEU A 495 -9.12 17.06 13.62
C LEU A 495 -10.07 17.86 12.72
N VAL A 496 -10.32 19.09 13.11
CA VAL A 496 -11.24 20.01 12.43
C VAL A 496 -10.58 21.38 12.30
N ARG A 497 -11.13 22.25 11.45
CA ARG A 497 -10.64 23.62 11.34
C ARG A 497 -11.05 24.44 12.57
N THR A 498 -10.18 25.31 13.05
CA THR A 498 -10.46 26.18 14.20
C THR A 498 -11.56 27.20 13.89
N ASP A 499 -11.67 27.62 12.63
CA ASP A 499 -12.62 28.61 12.14
C ASP A 499 -13.99 28.03 11.75
N ASP A 500 -14.25 26.73 11.99
CA ASP A 500 -15.58 26.12 11.88
C ASP A 500 -16.23 26.08 13.28
N PRO A 501 -17.09 27.06 13.64
CA PRO A 501 -17.71 27.16 14.97
C PRO A 501 -18.82 26.12 15.18
N ASP A 502 -19.30 25.50 14.09
CA ASP A 502 -20.44 24.59 14.12
C ASP A 502 -20.03 23.16 14.50
N VAL A 503 -18.73 22.88 14.68
CA VAL A 503 -18.22 21.52 14.96
C VAL A 503 -17.62 21.42 16.36
N ASN A 504 -18.44 21.09 17.35
CA ASN A 504 -18.05 21.01 18.76
C ASN A 504 -17.92 19.57 19.26
N GLY A 505 -18.46 18.61 18.50
CA GLY A 505 -18.32 17.19 18.75
C GLY A 505 -18.44 16.36 17.46
N PRO A 506 -18.15 15.04 17.53
CA PRO A 506 -18.30 14.14 16.40
C PRO A 506 -19.73 14.09 15.85
N GLU A 507 -20.74 14.35 16.69
CA GLU A 507 -22.14 14.50 16.30
C GLU A 507 -22.38 15.56 15.22
N ASP A 508 -21.61 16.65 15.24
CA ASP A 508 -21.74 17.76 14.29
C ASP A 508 -21.13 17.46 12.91
N LEU A 509 -20.34 16.38 12.82
CA LEU A 509 -19.79 15.84 11.58
C LEU A 509 -20.77 14.88 10.88
N ALA A 510 -21.95 14.63 11.46
CA ALA A 510 -22.97 13.80 10.82
C ALA A 510 -23.29 14.30 9.40
N ARG A 511 -23.37 13.38 8.43
CA ARG A 511 -23.60 13.65 7.00
C ARG A 511 -22.53 14.50 6.30
N SER A 512 -21.47 14.89 7.01
CA SER A 512 -20.32 15.60 6.44
C SER A 512 -19.28 14.62 5.89
N SER A 513 -18.39 15.11 5.02
CA SER A 513 -17.19 14.35 4.62
C SER A 513 -16.17 14.30 5.73
N VAL A 514 -15.68 13.10 6.04
CA VAL A 514 -14.54 12.89 6.95
C VAL A 514 -13.47 12.09 6.22
N CYS A 515 -12.24 12.60 6.22
CA CYS A 515 -11.11 11.92 5.62
C CYS A 515 -10.42 10.96 6.60
N VAL A 516 -10.06 9.78 6.11
CA VAL A 516 -9.27 8.77 6.84
C VAL A 516 -8.19 8.19 5.92
N VAL A 517 -7.12 7.67 6.50
CA VAL A 517 -6.14 6.89 5.73
C VAL A 517 -6.67 5.49 5.46
N ARG A 518 -6.55 5.03 4.21
CA ARG A 518 -6.94 3.68 3.78
C ARG A 518 -6.31 2.61 4.66
N GLU A 519 -7.10 1.61 5.08
CA GLU A 519 -6.68 0.49 5.94
C GLU A 519 -6.18 0.88 7.35
N SER A 520 -6.40 2.14 7.78
CA SER A 520 -6.21 2.54 9.17
C SER A 520 -7.28 1.91 10.09
N THR A 521 -7.01 1.82 11.40
CA THR A 521 -8.03 1.41 12.38
C THR A 521 -9.22 2.37 12.38
N SER A 522 -8.95 3.66 12.19
CA SER A 522 -9.97 4.71 12.09
C SER A 522 -10.90 4.51 10.88
N ALA A 523 -10.37 4.12 9.72
CA ALA A 523 -11.18 3.82 8.53
C ALA A 523 -12.16 2.66 8.73
N LEU A 524 -11.80 1.68 9.57
CA LEU A 524 -12.70 0.58 9.94
C LEU A 524 -13.72 1.03 11.00
N ARG A 525 -13.28 1.79 12.00
CA ARG A 525 -14.11 2.18 13.15
C ARG A 525 -15.18 3.20 12.80
N ILE A 526 -14.85 4.27 12.07
CA ILE A 526 -15.81 5.34 11.75
C ILE A 526 -17.00 4.82 10.99
N ARG A 527 -16.79 3.87 10.06
CA ARG A 527 -17.89 3.26 9.30
C ARG A 527 -18.91 2.54 10.19
N GLY A 528 -18.45 1.99 11.32
CA GLY A 528 -19.31 1.30 12.28
C GLY A 528 -19.92 2.25 13.32
N GLU A 529 -19.08 3.08 13.95
CA GLU A 529 -19.50 3.93 15.08
C GLU A 529 -20.18 5.24 14.64
N PHE A 530 -19.87 5.74 13.45
CA PHE A 530 -20.43 6.97 12.87
C PHE A 530 -20.96 6.73 11.45
N PRO A 531 -21.96 5.84 11.26
CA PRO A 531 -22.41 5.39 9.94
C PRO A 531 -23.04 6.49 9.08
N THR A 532 -23.36 7.64 9.67
CA THR A 532 -23.91 8.80 8.96
C THR A 532 -22.85 9.70 8.34
N MET A 533 -21.56 9.51 8.65
CA MET A 533 -20.46 10.27 8.06
C MET A 533 -20.11 9.74 6.66
N ARG A 534 -19.80 10.63 5.72
CA ARG A 534 -19.29 10.26 4.40
C ARG A 534 -17.78 10.09 4.48
N VAL A 535 -17.33 8.83 4.59
CA VAL A 535 -15.91 8.51 4.70
C VAL A 535 -15.22 8.67 3.34
N GLU A 536 -14.17 9.50 3.31
CA GLU A 536 -13.27 9.65 2.17
C GLU A 536 -11.91 9.07 2.52
N GLU A 537 -11.38 8.19 1.67
CA GLU A 537 -10.08 7.57 1.92
C GLU A 537 -8.95 8.24 1.12
N ARG A 538 -7.79 8.36 1.74
CA ARG A 538 -6.53 8.83 1.14
C ARG A 538 -5.36 7.91 1.51
N GLY A 539 -4.21 8.10 0.87
CA GLY A 539 -3.03 7.27 1.08
C GLY A 539 -2.25 7.64 2.34
N LYS A 540 -2.17 8.95 2.64
CA LYS A 540 -1.38 9.55 3.73
C LYS A 540 -2.23 10.46 4.61
N TYR A 541 -1.82 10.67 5.86
CA TYR A 541 -2.53 11.59 6.76
C TYR A 541 -2.39 13.05 6.31
N SER A 542 -1.23 13.43 5.76
CA SER A 542 -1.00 14.76 5.20
C SER A 542 -1.98 15.10 4.07
N GLU A 543 -2.32 14.14 3.21
CA GLU A 543 -3.33 14.33 2.17
C GLU A 543 -4.70 14.66 2.77
N CYS A 544 -5.11 13.96 3.85
CA CYS A 544 -6.35 14.28 4.54
C CYS A 544 -6.34 15.67 5.17
N VAL A 545 -5.21 16.10 5.74
CA VAL A 545 -5.05 17.44 6.32
C VAL A 545 -5.12 18.53 5.23
N ASP A 546 -4.50 18.31 4.07
CA ASP A 546 -4.61 19.20 2.91
C ASP A 546 -6.07 19.35 2.45
N GLU A 547 -6.83 18.25 2.40
CA GLU A 547 -8.25 18.26 2.06
C GLU A 547 -9.10 19.04 3.09
N LEU A 548 -8.76 18.93 4.39
CA LEU A 548 -9.43 19.64 5.47
C LEU A 548 -9.16 21.14 5.40
N LEU A 549 -7.89 21.54 5.22
CA LEU A 549 -7.50 22.94 5.07
C LEU A 549 -8.11 23.57 3.81
N ALA A 550 -8.25 22.79 2.73
CA ALA A 550 -8.92 23.22 1.52
C ALA A 550 -10.47 23.23 1.62
N GLY A 551 -11.04 22.83 2.76
CA GLY A 551 -12.48 22.77 2.97
C GLY A 551 -13.21 21.70 2.16
N ARG A 552 -12.50 20.71 1.60
CA ARG A 552 -13.08 19.60 0.82
C ARG A 552 -13.66 18.51 1.71
N VAL A 553 -13.09 18.33 2.90
CA VAL A 553 -13.66 17.53 3.98
C VAL A 553 -13.86 18.40 5.21
N ARG A 554 -14.80 18.01 6.09
CA ARG A 554 -15.12 18.76 7.31
C ARG A 554 -14.34 18.27 8.53
N GLY A 555 -13.81 17.05 8.47
CA GLY A 555 -12.94 16.51 9.51
C GLY A 555 -11.95 15.49 8.97
N VAL A 556 -10.90 15.23 9.74
CA VAL A 556 -9.96 14.12 9.56
C VAL A 556 -9.98 13.31 10.83
N SER A 557 -9.99 11.98 10.73
CA SER A 557 -9.92 11.14 11.93
C SER A 557 -8.75 10.18 11.89
N THR A 558 -8.06 10.13 13.02
CA THR A 558 -7.06 9.13 13.41
C THR A 558 -6.79 9.36 14.91
N ASP A 559 -5.69 8.82 15.40
CA ASP A 559 -5.35 8.79 16.80
C ASP A 559 -4.91 10.20 17.24
N ASP A 560 -5.40 10.67 18.39
CA ASP A 560 -5.16 11.98 19.01
C ASP A 560 -3.67 12.35 19.06
N ALA A 561 -2.85 11.34 19.38
CA ALA A 561 -1.42 11.27 19.24
C ALA A 561 -0.90 11.84 17.92
N ILE A 562 -1.39 11.32 16.80
CA ILE A 562 -0.99 11.69 15.44
C ILE A 562 -1.58 13.07 15.08
N LEU A 563 -2.84 13.31 15.43
CA LEU A 563 -3.52 14.58 15.16
C LEU A 563 -2.83 15.78 15.81
N SER A 564 -2.28 15.61 17.01
CA SER A 564 -1.61 16.67 17.77
C SER A 564 -0.37 17.19 17.03
N GLY A 565 0.33 16.31 16.31
CA GLY A 565 1.43 16.70 15.43
C GLY A 565 1.02 17.69 14.35
N PHE A 566 -0.14 17.45 13.71
CA PHE A 566 -0.67 18.34 12.67
C PHE A 566 -1.19 19.66 13.23
N VAL A 567 -1.75 19.69 14.44
CA VAL A 567 -2.12 20.96 15.11
C VAL A 567 -0.90 21.86 15.30
N VAL A 568 0.23 21.30 15.74
CA VAL A 568 1.48 22.06 15.93
C VAL A 568 2.04 22.58 14.60
N GLN A 569 1.93 21.81 13.52
CA GLN A 569 2.37 22.24 12.19
C GLN A 569 1.49 23.35 11.59
N HIS A 570 0.22 23.44 12.00
CA HIS A 570 -0.75 24.41 11.50
C HIS A 570 -1.32 25.27 12.64
N PRO A 571 -0.48 26.08 13.31
CA PRO A 571 -0.86 26.79 14.52
C PRO A 571 -2.04 27.74 14.27
N GLY A 572 -3.10 27.57 15.05
CA GLY A 572 -4.32 28.39 14.98
C GLY A 572 -5.30 28.01 13.88
N ALA A 573 -4.90 27.20 12.88
CA ALA A 573 -5.78 26.77 11.79
C ALA A 573 -6.56 25.50 12.10
N LEU A 574 -5.99 24.59 12.90
CA LEU A 574 -6.57 23.29 13.21
C LEU A 574 -6.71 23.08 14.72
N ARG A 575 -7.71 22.28 15.13
CA ARG A 575 -7.91 21.84 16.50
C ARG A 575 -8.44 20.40 16.55
N ILE A 576 -8.14 19.70 17.64
CA ILE A 576 -8.71 18.39 17.96
C ILE A 576 -9.99 18.61 18.77
N LEU A 577 -11.02 17.77 18.58
CA LEU A 577 -12.26 17.86 19.37
C LEU A 577 -12.06 17.53 20.86
N GLY A 578 -11.06 16.71 21.18
CA GLY A 578 -10.64 16.42 22.55
C GLY A 578 -11.56 15.43 23.26
N ARG A 579 -12.21 14.55 22.49
CA ARG A 579 -13.10 13.50 22.98
C ARG A 579 -12.75 12.17 22.31
N PRO A 580 -11.63 11.53 22.70
CA PRO A 580 -11.26 10.25 22.11
C PRO A 580 -12.35 9.19 22.31
N PHE A 581 -12.61 8.39 21.27
CA PHE A 581 -13.67 7.38 21.24
C PHE A 581 -13.16 5.94 21.15
N SER A 582 -11.85 5.73 21.22
CA SER A 582 -11.24 4.40 21.26
C SER A 582 -9.99 4.36 22.12
N ASP A 583 -9.56 3.14 22.46
CA ASP A 583 -8.21 2.85 22.93
C ASP A 583 -7.43 2.19 21.78
N GLU A 584 -6.31 2.79 21.40
CA GLU A 584 -5.41 2.31 20.35
C GLU A 584 -4.07 1.94 20.98
N PRO A 585 -3.90 0.68 21.45
CA PRO A 585 -2.66 0.23 22.06
C PRO A 585 -1.57 0.04 20.99
N TYR A 586 -0.53 0.87 21.00
CA TYR A 586 0.59 0.78 20.06
C TYR A 586 1.61 -0.25 20.51
N GLY A 587 1.94 -1.20 19.63
CA GLY A 587 2.91 -2.25 19.88
C GLY A 587 4.04 -2.27 18.86
N VAL A 588 5.06 -3.05 19.17
CA VAL A 588 6.13 -3.40 18.23
C VAL A 588 5.68 -4.62 17.43
N GLY A 589 5.62 -4.47 16.11
CA GLY A 589 5.29 -5.56 15.20
C GLY A 589 6.51 -6.45 14.93
N LEU A 590 6.32 -7.77 14.95
CA LEU A 590 7.39 -8.76 14.77
C LEU A 590 6.90 -9.99 14.02
N SER A 591 7.84 -10.78 13.48
CA SER A 591 7.55 -12.03 12.78
C SER A 591 6.61 -12.93 13.58
N LYS A 592 5.56 -13.45 12.91
CA LYS A 592 4.55 -14.26 13.59
C LYS A 592 5.19 -15.49 14.23
N GLY A 593 4.94 -15.68 15.53
CA GLY A 593 5.41 -16.83 16.29
C GLY A 593 6.83 -16.71 16.86
N ASP A 594 7.56 -15.62 16.62
CA ASP A 594 8.85 -15.38 17.27
C ASP A 594 8.66 -14.86 18.72
N MET A 595 8.21 -15.76 19.59
CA MET A 595 7.87 -15.45 20.97
C MET A 595 9.08 -15.05 21.81
N ALA A 596 10.24 -15.66 21.55
CA ALA A 596 11.47 -15.32 22.25
C ALA A 596 11.86 -13.85 21.98
N LEU A 597 11.72 -13.38 20.73
CA LEU A 597 11.93 -11.98 20.38
C LEU A 597 10.87 -11.07 21.01
N ALA A 598 9.60 -11.44 20.94
CA ALA A 598 8.52 -10.66 21.54
C ALA A 598 8.71 -10.45 23.06
N GLU A 599 9.08 -11.51 23.78
CA GLU A 599 9.38 -11.46 25.22
C GLU A 599 10.57 -10.55 25.52
N ALA A 600 11.65 -10.63 24.73
CA ALA A 600 12.81 -9.77 24.92
C ALA A 600 12.49 -8.30 24.65
N VAL A 601 11.72 -8.00 23.60
CA VAL A 601 11.26 -6.63 23.29
C VAL A 601 10.39 -6.09 24.43
N CYS A 602 9.48 -6.88 24.98
CA CYS A 602 8.72 -6.45 26.16
C CYS A 602 9.58 -6.28 27.41
N GLY A 603 10.59 -7.14 27.59
CA GLY A 603 11.57 -6.98 28.66
C GLY A 603 12.32 -5.64 28.57
N ALA A 604 12.75 -5.27 27.36
CA ALA A 604 13.39 -3.99 27.08
C ALA A 604 12.45 -2.81 27.36
N LEU A 605 11.26 -2.81 26.77
CA LEU A 605 10.27 -1.75 26.99
C LEU A 605 9.96 -1.54 28.48
N ASN A 606 9.70 -2.62 29.22
CA ASN A 606 9.39 -2.52 30.65
C ASN A 606 10.60 -1.98 31.47
N ARG A 607 11.85 -2.31 31.10
CA ARG A 607 13.04 -1.73 31.74
C ARG A 607 13.17 -0.23 31.47
N HIS A 608 13.01 0.20 30.22
CA HIS A 608 13.12 1.61 29.84
C HIS A 608 11.93 2.46 30.35
N ILE A 609 10.78 1.84 30.59
CA ILE A 609 9.67 2.48 31.30
C ILE A 609 10.02 2.64 32.79
N ALA A 610 10.55 1.59 33.43
CA ALA A 610 10.87 1.61 34.86
C ALA A 610 12.04 2.53 35.23
N ASN A 611 13.05 2.66 34.36
CA ASN A 611 14.22 3.52 34.58
C ASN A 611 14.00 4.99 34.13
N GLY A 612 12.83 5.29 33.55
CA GLY A 612 12.42 6.63 33.13
C GLY A 612 12.94 7.09 31.75
N ASP A 613 13.63 6.23 30.99
CA ASP A 613 14.09 6.57 29.63
C ASP A 613 12.92 6.87 28.70
N TRP A 614 11.89 6.01 28.75
CA TRP A 614 10.63 6.20 28.02
C TRP A 614 9.95 7.52 28.37
N GLN A 615 9.94 7.89 29.66
CA GLN A 615 9.33 9.14 30.13
C GLN A 615 10.09 10.35 29.58
N ARG A 616 11.43 10.30 29.54
CA ARG A 616 12.23 11.38 28.96
C ARG A 616 12.02 11.51 27.45
N ALA A 617 11.89 10.40 26.72
CA ALA A 617 11.53 10.44 25.31
C ALA A 617 10.14 11.06 25.10
N TYR A 618 9.15 10.68 25.93
CA TYR A 618 7.81 11.27 25.88
C TYR A 618 7.86 12.79 26.12
N ASP A 619 8.54 13.22 27.18
CA ASP A 619 8.66 14.64 27.55
C ASP A 619 9.38 15.46 26.46
N ALA A 620 10.36 14.86 25.78
CA ALA A 620 11.10 15.51 24.72
C ALA A 620 10.34 15.60 23.38
N ARG A 621 9.55 14.58 23.04
CA ARG A 621 8.96 14.42 21.71
C ARG A 621 7.46 14.73 21.65
N LEU A 622 6.69 14.23 22.61
CA LEU A 622 5.22 14.22 22.56
C LEU A 622 4.59 15.28 23.45
N ARG A 623 5.19 15.59 24.61
CA ARG A 623 4.69 16.67 25.49
C ARG A 623 4.61 18.05 24.83
N PRO A 624 5.55 18.46 23.94
CA PRO A 624 5.42 19.70 23.19
C PRO A 624 4.22 19.75 22.25
N LEU A 625 3.61 18.61 21.91
CA LEU A 625 2.41 18.53 21.09
C LEU A 625 1.12 18.84 21.85
N GLY A 626 1.20 19.10 23.16
CA GLY A 626 0.02 19.33 24.00
C GLY A 626 -0.74 18.06 24.40
N LEU A 627 -0.14 16.88 24.18
CA LEU A 627 -0.70 15.62 24.62
C LEU A 627 -0.72 15.54 26.15
N PRO A 628 -1.79 14.96 26.76
CA PRO A 628 -1.85 14.77 28.19
C PRO A 628 -0.83 13.72 28.64
N GLN A 629 -0.34 13.85 29.88
CA GLN A 629 0.55 12.87 30.49
C GLN A 629 -0.07 11.46 30.41
N PRO A 630 0.51 10.52 29.66
CA PRO A 630 -0.04 9.19 29.52
C PRO A 630 0.20 8.39 30.80
N ARG A 631 -0.68 7.41 31.05
CA ARG A 631 -0.37 6.36 32.01
C ARG A 631 0.78 5.51 31.44
N ALA A 632 1.82 5.29 32.23
CA ALA A 632 2.92 4.40 31.85
C ALA A 632 2.34 3.02 31.44
N PRO A 633 2.59 2.57 30.19
CA PRO A 633 2.06 1.30 29.73
C PRO A 633 2.81 0.13 30.37
N GLN A 634 2.24 -1.07 30.26
CA GLN A 634 2.91 -2.30 30.65
C GLN A 634 2.95 -3.22 29.44
N CYS A 635 4.14 -3.47 28.91
CA CYS A 635 4.29 -4.33 27.75
C CYS A 635 3.95 -5.78 28.13
N ARG A 636 3.12 -6.41 27.30
CA ARG A 636 2.76 -7.82 27.35
C ARG A 636 2.90 -8.42 25.96
N VAL A 637 3.20 -9.71 25.90
CA VAL A 637 3.18 -10.41 24.63
C VAL A 637 1.74 -10.85 24.35
N ASN A 638 1.23 -10.52 23.17
CA ASN A 638 -0.10 -10.95 22.72
C ASN A 638 0.08 -12.03 21.64
N GLU A 639 -0.50 -13.21 21.85
CA GLU A 639 -0.51 -14.33 20.90
C GLU A 639 -1.46 -14.13 19.72
#